data_AF-A0A931FI87-F1
#
_entry.id   AF-A0A931FI87-F1
#
_cell.length_a   1.000
_cell.length_b   1.000
_cell.length_c   1.000
_cell.angle_alpha   90.00
_cell.angle_beta   90.00
_cell.angle_gamma   90.00
#
_symmetry.space_group_name_H-M   'P 1'
#
loop_
_entity.id
_entity.type
_entity.pdbx_description
1 polymer ?
#
loop_
_entity_poly.entity_id
_entity_poly.type
_entity_poly.pdbx_seq_one_letter_code
_entity_poly.pdbx_strand_id
1 'polypeptide(L)'
;MRVSTEEQAHGYGISYTAKRVAKYVDAKGWELVASFADEGFSGSLDHTERPELRELMAQARRTPRPFDVVVVAEERAIGRRGRAFWPWVWQLEDLGIFVAVVKGDYDNTTEQGRSRMRKAQDAAEDERIVIRDRTQGGVQEKAEAGGWPGGRPPYGYRIENRGRRGESRLVLDTGGKESAHAILHRARRLLVEEQLTCSEIETLFNAEGIPGATGGPWPRGSLRKILTGQTIQESRRVFRDPANAWVQVDADGSPLFGERVEIRLDPAFSPTELRTLNEALARTADGRKPRSADAVHPLSGHVFGLCGAHYTGLVHGRSRRRSYRCSGNRLSVSGKAKCGCRSLDAEELESRIWSAVSALITDPDRLATLAEPPGETMQTGVEDEAEVRILAPRIAELETAIGVTTATTALQAVRRGLGPEAAQLVAERATGPLEEDLALLEAPRDKILERQRTAAEQRLQAGELRRLAHAAVRLLHAPTPGQLKETYGRLDLRVTVLAPRTGRRVRSDDALCSWFRSRNLDVPLLTDEAWDRLAPIFTDRRGRKPKDTPRAYVEAILTKARTGRSWSEFPGARSIWQKWSTSGMWEQLMCAVADLPGTPVATGAPVPPVRIEGSVGAWLAPADGQVAVESEPSPPGAAPFQLLLPS
;
A
#
# COMPACT_ATOMS: atom_id res chain seq x y z
N MET A 1 20.40 -13.64 50.26
CA MET A 1 21.63 -13.65 49.45
C MET A 1 21.26 -13.63 47.97
N ARG A 2 22.14 -13.16 47.07
CA ARG A 2 21.84 -13.08 45.62
C ARG A 2 23.10 -13.18 44.76
N VAL A 3 23.04 -13.91 43.64
CA VAL A 3 24.03 -13.85 42.53
C VAL A 3 23.34 -13.62 41.19
N SER A 4 23.97 -12.86 40.29
CA SER A 4 23.32 -12.34 39.08
C SER A 4 23.29 -13.32 37.90
N THR A 5 24.10 -14.38 37.89
CA THR A 5 24.17 -15.37 36.80
C THR A 5 24.34 -16.78 37.36
N GLU A 6 23.78 -17.79 36.69
CA GLU A 6 23.93 -19.21 37.03
C GLU A 6 25.40 -19.65 37.01
N GLU A 7 26.19 -19.14 36.05
CA GLU A 7 27.65 -19.36 35.99
C GLU A 7 28.42 -18.81 37.21
N GLN A 8 27.89 -17.77 37.87
CA GLN A 8 28.45 -17.23 39.12
C GLN A 8 27.99 -18.02 40.36
N ALA A 9 26.92 -18.81 40.26
CA ALA A 9 26.46 -19.69 41.33
C ALA A 9 27.38 -20.91 41.52
N HIS A 10 27.99 -21.40 40.44
CA HIS A 10 28.98 -22.48 40.47
C HIS A 10 30.38 -22.08 41.00
N GLY A 11 30.61 -20.81 41.32
CA GLY A 11 31.83 -20.31 41.97
C GLY A 11 31.71 -20.17 43.49
N TYR A 12 32.77 -19.69 44.15
CA TYR A 12 32.81 -19.43 45.61
C TYR A 12 31.84 -18.31 46.10
N GLY A 13 31.01 -17.73 45.24
CA GLY A 13 30.26 -16.49 45.51
C GLY A 13 29.29 -16.58 46.68
N ILE A 14 28.32 -17.51 46.63
CA ILE A 14 27.27 -17.62 47.66
C ILE A 14 27.83 -18.13 48.98
N SER A 15 28.73 -19.12 48.93
CA SER A 15 29.37 -19.66 50.14
C SER A 15 30.26 -18.64 50.84
N TYR A 16 30.94 -17.76 50.09
CA TYR A 16 31.68 -16.62 50.64
C TYR A 16 30.75 -15.59 51.28
N THR A 17 29.65 -15.25 50.61
CA THR A 17 28.64 -14.32 51.12
C THR A 17 27.97 -14.84 52.40
N ALA A 18 27.60 -16.12 52.43
CA ALA A 18 26.99 -16.78 53.59
C ALA A 18 27.92 -16.75 54.80
N LYS A 19 29.22 -17.07 54.62
CA LYS A 19 30.21 -17.02 55.70
C LYS A 19 30.38 -15.61 56.27
N ARG A 20 30.33 -14.57 55.43
CA ARG A 20 30.42 -13.17 55.88
C ARG A 20 29.19 -12.74 56.66
N VAL A 21 28.00 -13.10 56.19
CA VAL A 21 26.74 -12.82 56.90
C VAL A 21 26.69 -13.54 58.23
N ALA A 22 27.05 -14.82 58.28
CA ALA A 22 27.08 -15.60 59.52
C ALA A 22 28.03 -15.00 60.56
N LYS A 23 29.25 -14.61 60.15
CA LYS A 23 30.20 -13.91 61.05
C LYS A 23 29.66 -12.58 61.57
N TYR A 24 28.92 -11.85 60.74
CA TYR A 24 28.32 -10.57 61.15
C TYR A 24 27.19 -10.77 62.16
N VAL A 25 26.32 -11.74 61.92
CA VAL A 25 25.22 -12.15 62.81
C VAL A 25 25.78 -12.56 64.18
N ASP A 26 26.81 -13.42 64.19
CA ASP A 26 27.50 -13.86 65.40
C ASP A 26 28.16 -12.69 66.17
N ALA A 27 28.86 -11.80 65.46
CA ALA A 27 29.50 -10.62 66.07
C ALA A 27 28.49 -9.62 66.67
N LYS A 28 27.25 -9.58 66.18
CA LYS A 28 26.16 -8.77 66.74
C LYS A 28 25.40 -9.46 67.88
N GLY A 29 25.73 -10.73 68.17
CA GLY A 29 25.01 -11.54 69.16
C GLY A 29 23.60 -11.92 68.71
N TRP A 30 23.34 -11.96 67.41
CA TRP A 30 22.04 -12.32 66.85
C TRP A 30 21.97 -13.83 66.55
N GLU A 31 20.76 -14.41 66.62
CA GLU A 31 20.52 -15.81 66.26
C GLU A 31 20.12 -15.93 64.78
N LEU A 32 20.76 -16.84 64.04
CA LEU A 32 20.40 -17.12 62.66
C LEU A 32 19.20 -18.08 62.59
N VAL A 33 18.01 -17.54 62.32
CA VAL A 33 16.75 -18.32 62.28
C VAL A 33 16.38 -18.87 60.90
N ALA A 34 16.81 -18.22 59.82
CA ALA A 34 16.55 -18.64 58.45
C ALA A 34 17.56 -18.03 57.46
N SER A 35 17.72 -18.65 56.29
CA SER A 35 18.56 -18.12 55.21
C SER A 35 17.89 -18.30 53.86
N PHE A 36 17.98 -17.27 53.01
CA PHE A 36 17.30 -17.19 51.71
C PHE A 36 18.33 -16.86 50.63
N ALA A 37 18.31 -17.54 49.48
CA ALA A 37 19.32 -17.37 48.43
C ALA A 37 18.71 -17.40 47.02
N ASP A 38 18.64 -16.25 46.34
CA ASP A 38 18.22 -16.19 44.94
C ASP A 38 19.44 -16.35 44.01
N GLU A 39 19.51 -17.49 43.30
CA GLU A 39 20.56 -17.77 42.31
C GLU A 39 20.09 -17.44 40.89
N GLY A 40 20.91 -16.72 40.11
CA GLY A 40 20.58 -16.37 38.72
C GLY A 40 19.57 -15.22 38.55
N PHE A 41 19.21 -14.52 39.63
CA PHE A 41 18.25 -13.41 39.56
C PHE A 41 18.94 -12.04 39.47
N SER A 42 18.49 -11.23 38.51
CA SER A 42 18.97 -9.86 38.34
C SER A 42 18.56 -8.97 39.52
N GLY A 43 19.49 -8.13 40.01
CA GLY A 43 19.20 -7.10 41.01
C GLY A 43 18.34 -5.93 40.49
N SER A 44 17.87 -6.00 39.24
CA SER A 44 16.87 -5.07 38.69
C SER A 44 15.42 -5.55 38.85
N LEU A 45 15.22 -6.82 39.24
CA LEU A 45 13.90 -7.42 39.48
C LEU A 45 13.36 -7.00 40.85
N ASP A 46 12.04 -6.90 40.94
CA ASP A 46 11.35 -6.59 42.18
C ASP A 46 11.32 -7.82 43.13
N HIS A 47 11.08 -7.60 44.43
CA HIS A 47 10.93 -8.69 45.42
C HIS A 47 9.83 -9.69 45.05
N THR A 48 8.81 -9.26 44.32
CA THR A 48 7.71 -10.13 43.83
C THR A 48 8.14 -11.13 42.76
N GLU A 49 9.22 -10.84 42.02
CA GLU A 49 9.74 -11.64 40.92
C GLU A 49 10.88 -12.58 41.34
N ARG A 50 11.24 -12.57 42.63
CA ARG A 50 12.36 -13.31 43.22
C ARG A 50 11.84 -14.34 44.23
N PRO A 51 11.93 -15.65 43.94
CA PRO A 51 11.27 -16.69 44.74
C PRO A 51 11.63 -16.66 46.22
N GLU A 52 12.91 -16.58 46.57
CA GLU A 52 13.37 -16.65 47.97
C GLU A 52 13.15 -15.32 48.70
N LEU A 53 13.30 -14.19 48.00
CA LEU A 53 12.98 -12.89 48.55
C LEU A 53 11.47 -12.73 48.79
N ARG A 54 10.63 -13.31 47.93
CA ARG A 54 9.17 -13.38 48.11
C ARG A 54 8.79 -14.24 49.30
N GLU A 55 9.44 -15.39 49.48
CA GLU A 55 9.22 -16.26 50.63
C GLU A 55 9.65 -15.58 51.95
N LEU A 56 10.79 -14.89 51.97
CA LEU A 56 11.21 -14.06 53.10
C LEU A 56 10.12 -13.05 53.49
N MET A 57 9.56 -12.34 52.50
CA MET A 57 8.48 -11.37 52.76
C MET A 57 7.17 -12.04 53.20
N ALA A 58 6.88 -13.25 52.73
CA ALA A 58 5.74 -14.02 53.21
C ALA A 58 5.91 -14.45 54.68
N GLN A 59 7.13 -14.84 55.08
CA GLN A 59 7.44 -15.17 56.47
C GLN A 59 7.43 -13.94 57.38
N ALA A 60 7.95 -12.81 56.92
CA ALA A 60 7.93 -11.54 57.65
C ALA A 60 6.50 -11.11 58.07
N ARG A 61 5.48 -11.50 57.30
CA ARG A 61 4.06 -11.17 57.56
C ARG A 61 3.35 -12.11 58.53
N ARG A 62 4.00 -13.18 59.02
CA ARG A 62 3.38 -14.14 59.95
C ARG A 62 3.22 -13.53 61.35
N THR A 63 2.22 -14.01 62.09
CA THR A 63 1.98 -13.63 63.50
C THR A 63 1.90 -14.90 64.35
N PRO A 64 2.73 -15.06 65.40
CA PRO A 64 3.77 -14.13 65.86
C PRO A 64 4.90 -13.97 64.83
N ARG A 65 5.61 -12.83 64.90
CA ARG A 65 6.74 -12.55 63.99
C ARG A 65 7.84 -13.61 64.16
N PRO A 66 8.38 -14.18 63.07
CA PRO A 66 9.40 -15.21 63.18
C PRO A 66 10.83 -14.66 63.32
N PHE A 67 11.07 -13.38 63.05
CA PHE A 67 12.38 -12.73 63.14
C PHE A 67 12.26 -11.21 63.32
N ASP A 68 13.32 -10.58 63.85
CA ASP A 68 13.38 -9.14 64.11
C ASP A 68 14.32 -8.37 63.17
N VAL A 69 15.29 -9.04 62.53
CA VAL A 69 16.29 -8.40 61.66
C VAL A 69 16.54 -9.24 60.41
N VAL A 70 16.52 -8.61 59.25
CA VAL A 70 16.95 -9.19 57.97
C VAL A 70 18.34 -8.70 57.63
N VAL A 71 19.29 -9.63 57.50
CA VAL A 71 20.69 -9.31 57.20
C VAL A 71 21.02 -9.57 55.73
N VAL A 72 21.56 -8.58 55.05
CA VAL A 72 22.03 -8.68 53.67
C VAL A 72 23.52 -8.38 53.58
N ALA A 73 24.21 -9.04 52.66
CA ALA A 73 25.66 -8.87 52.54
C ALA A 73 26.08 -7.48 52.03
N GLU A 74 25.25 -6.86 51.20
CA GLU A 74 25.48 -5.56 50.54
C GLU A 74 24.16 -5.05 49.96
N GLU A 75 24.02 -3.74 49.77
CA GLU A 75 22.73 -3.15 49.36
C GLU A 75 22.17 -3.71 48.04
N ARG A 76 23.04 -4.03 47.08
CA ARG A 76 22.67 -4.61 45.77
C ARG A 76 22.07 -6.02 45.85
N ALA A 77 22.03 -6.65 47.03
CA ALA A 77 21.33 -7.91 47.26
C ALA A 77 19.80 -7.71 47.35
N ILE A 78 19.36 -6.51 47.77
CA ILE A 78 17.95 -6.11 47.84
C ILE A 78 17.51 -5.61 46.46
N GLY A 79 18.22 -4.62 45.92
CA GLY A 79 17.98 -4.08 44.57
C GLY A 79 19.05 -3.09 44.14
N ARG A 80 19.18 -2.83 42.84
CA ARG A 80 20.15 -1.87 42.24
C ARG A 80 19.59 -0.45 42.04
N ARG A 81 18.36 -0.20 42.49
CA ARG A 81 17.67 1.10 42.36
C ARG A 81 17.17 1.50 43.74
N GLY A 82 17.38 2.76 44.14
CA GLY A 82 16.78 3.29 45.37
C GLY A 82 15.25 3.08 45.43
N ARG A 83 14.59 3.09 44.28
CA ARG A 83 13.14 2.80 44.11
C ARG A 83 12.73 1.38 44.54
N ALA A 84 13.63 0.40 44.53
CA ALA A 84 13.33 -0.97 44.99
C ALA A 84 13.81 -1.18 46.44
N PHE A 85 14.90 -0.52 46.82
CA PHE A 85 15.49 -0.64 48.16
C PHE A 85 14.58 -0.06 49.26
N TRP A 86 14.17 1.20 49.14
CA TRP A 86 13.41 1.88 50.20
C TRP A 86 12.03 1.28 50.47
N PRO A 87 11.19 0.98 49.45
CA PRO A 87 9.89 0.36 49.70
C PRO A 87 10.01 -0.99 50.39
N TRP A 88 11.07 -1.75 50.13
CA TRP A 88 11.31 -3.02 50.80
C TRP A 88 11.73 -2.84 52.26
N VAL A 89 12.64 -1.89 52.53
CA VAL A 89 13.06 -1.55 53.90
C VAL A 89 11.86 -1.03 54.72
N TRP A 90 11.05 -0.13 54.17
CA TRP A 90 9.86 0.41 54.85
C TRP A 90 8.81 -0.66 55.12
N GLN A 91 8.56 -1.58 54.18
CA GLN A 91 7.64 -2.70 54.43
C GLN A 91 8.08 -3.60 55.58
N LEU A 92 9.39 -3.82 55.74
CA LEU A 92 9.89 -4.58 56.88
C LEU A 92 9.79 -3.75 58.17
N GLU A 93 10.12 -2.46 58.13
CA GLU A 93 9.97 -1.56 59.28
C GLU A 93 8.52 -1.45 59.77
N ASP A 94 7.55 -1.40 58.86
CA ASP A 94 6.11 -1.39 59.16
C ASP A 94 5.65 -2.68 59.86
N LEU A 95 6.33 -3.81 59.58
CA LEU A 95 6.14 -5.08 60.28
C LEU A 95 6.94 -5.16 61.60
N GLY A 96 7.71 -4.12 61.91
CA GLY A 96 8.61 -4.02 63.05
C GLY A 96 9.88 -4.85 62.91
N ILE A 97 10.32 -5.10 61.68
CA ILE A 97 11.51 -5.86 61.32
C ILE A 97 12.57 -4.91 60.76
N PHE A 98 13.79 -4.98 61.27
CA PHE A 98 14.90 -4.15 60.87
C PHE A 98 15.72 -4.81 59.75
N VAL A 99 16.59 -4.04 59.11
CA VAL A 99 17.50 -4.43 58.03
C VAL A 99 18.92 -4.05 58.41
N ALA A 100 19.83 -5.00 58.27
CA ALA A 100 21.27 -4.80 58.47
C ALA A 100 22.06 -5.13 57.20
N VAL A 101 23.06 -4.31 56.89
CA VAL A 101 23.94 -4.49 55.74
C VAL A 101 25.36 -4.74 56.21
N VAL A 102 25.90 -5.92 55.86
CA VAL A 102 27.25 -6.35 56.29
C VAL A 102 28.33 -5.47 55.67
N LYS A 103 28.23 -5.17 54.37
CA LYS A 103 29.18 -4.28 53.68
C LYS A 103 28.92 -2.83 54.10
N GLY A 104 29.83 -2.27 54.88
CA GLY A 104 29.73 -0.92 55.43
C GLY A 104 29.25 -0.86 56.88
N ASP A 105 28.89 -2.01 57.48
CA ASP A 105 28.42 -2.16 58.86
C ASP A 105 27.44 -1.08 59.30
N TYR A 106 26.23 -1.15 58.75
CA TYR A 106 25.13 -0.27 59.11
C TYR A 106 23.80 -1.03 59.13
N ASP A 107 22.90 -0.60 60.00
CA ASP A 107 21.58 -1.17 60.19
C ASP A 107 20.57 -0.05 60.46
N ASN A 108 19.27 -0.31 60.33
CA ASN A 108 18.22 0.67 60.64
C ASN A 108 17.64 0.53 62.07
N THR A 109 18.34 -0.17 62.97
CA THR A 109 17.90 -0.36 64.38
C THR A 109 18.11 0.89 65.22
N THR A 110 19.01 1.79 64.79
CA THR A 110 19.33 3.06 65.47
C THR A 110 19.20 4.24 64.51
N GLU A 111 18.98 5.45 65.03
CA GLU A 111 18.89 6.65 64.17
C GLU A 111 20.22 6.95 63.44
N GLN A 112 21.35 6.72 64.10
CA GLN A 112 22.66 6.84 63.47
C GLN A 112 22.83 5.83 62.33
N GLY A 113 22.41 4.58 62.56
CA GLY A 113 22.44 3.53 61.55
C GLY A 113 21.53 3.84 60.35
N ARG A 114 20.31 4.32 60.59
CA ARG A 114 19.38 4.81 59.56
C ARG A 114 20.00 5.92 58.72
N SER A 115 20.65 6.89 59.36
CA SER A 115 21.35 7.96 58.63
C SER A 115 22.51 7.44 57.78
N ARG A 116 23.26 6.43 58.25
CA ARG A 116 24.34 5.80 57.46
C ARG A 116 23.78 5.03 56.27
N MET A 117 22.69 4.29 56.47
CA MET A 117 21.99 3.58 55.41
C MET A 117 21.52 4.54 54.30
N ARG A 118 20.94 5.70 54.67
CA ARG A 118 20.56 6.75 53.71
C ARG A 118 21.74 7.22 52.86
N LYS A 119 22.82 7.65 53.50
CA LYS A 119 24.03 8.13 52.79
C LYS A 119 24.65 7.05 51.89
N ALA A 120 24.64 5.79 52.32
CA ALA A 120 25.15 4.69 51.51
C ALA A 120 24.30 4.45 50.25
N GLN A 121 22.97 4.56 50.36
CA GLN A 121 22.08 4.48 49.20
C GLN A 121 22.28 5.62 48.22
N ASP A 122 22.40 6.86 48.72
CA ASP A 122 22.63 8.04 47.88
C ASP A 122 23.95 7.89 47.11
N ALA A 123 25.04 7.53 47.81
CA ALA A 123 26.34 7.29 47.18
C ALA A 123 26.31 6.16 46.14
N ALA A 124 25.53 5.11 46.36
CA ALA A 124 25.38 4.01 45.40
C ALA A 124 24.61 4.42 44.13
N GLU A 125 23.60 5.30 44.25
CA GLU A 125 22.91 5.85 43.08
C GLU A 125 23.81 6.85 42.32
N ASP A 126 24.57 7.69 43.04
CA ASP A 126 25.55 8.60 42.46
C ASP A 126 26.63 7.84 41.67
N GLU A 127 27.23 6.80 42.26
CA GLU A 127 28.23 5.96 41.59
C GLU A 127 27.65 5.32 40.32
N ARG A 128 26.39 4.90 40.36
CA ARG A 128 25.71 4.34 39.19
C ARG A 128 25.46 5.37 38.11
N ILE A 129 25.09 6.61 38.46
CA ILE A 129 24.97 7.72 37.51
C ILE A 129 26.33 7.97 36.86
N VAL A 130 27.40 8.08 37.65
CA VAL A 130 28.76 8.28 37.13
C VAL A 130 29.20 7.13 36.20
N ILE A 131 28.97 5.87 36.58
CA ILE A 131 29.29 4.71 35.73
C ILE A 131 28.48 4.75 34.44
N ARG A 132 27.18 5.04 34.50
CA ARG A 132 26.32 5.15 33.32
C ARG A 132 26.84 6.25 32.41
N ASP A 133 27.07 7.45 32.93
CA ASP A 133 27.47 8.61 32.15
C ASP A 133 28.85 8.39 31.52
N ARG A 134 29.81 7.82 32.26
CA ARG A 134 31.11 7.39 31.71
C ARG A 134 30.96 6.34 30.61
N THR A 135 30.07 5.37 30.80
CA THR A 135 29.84 4.31 29.81
C THR A 135 29.18 4.85 28.55
N GLN A 136 28.14 5.68 28.70
CA GLN A 136 27.46 6.33 27.58
C GLN A 136 28.39 7.29 26.84
N GLY A 137 29.19 8.07 27.56
CA GLY A 137 30.23 8.92 27.00
C GLY A 137 31.25 8.13 26.18
N GLY A 138 31.78 7.02 26.71
CA GLY A 138 32.71 6.18 25.96
C GLY A 138 32.10 5.48 24.73
N VAL A 139 30.79 5.21 24.74
CA VAL A 139 30.08 4.70 23.55
C VAL A 139 29.86 5.82 22.53
N GLN A 140 29.55 7.04 23.00
CA GLN A 140 29.38 8.23 22.18
C GLN A 140 30.68 8.60 21.46
N GLU A 141 31.79 8.75 22.20
CA GLU A 141 33.13 9.06 21.67
C GLU A 141 33.55 8.04 20.61
N LYS A 142 33.23 6.75 20.83
CA LYS A 142 33.49 5.70 19.85
C LYS A 142 32.70 5.91 18.55
N ALA A 143 31.43 6.28 18.63
CA ALA A 143 30.61 6.54 17.45
C ALA A 143 31.10 7.77 16.68
N GLU A 144 31.46 8.84 17.40
CA GLU A 144 32.00 10.09 16.84
C GLU A 144 33.34 9.87 16.13
N ALA A 145 34.18 8.98 16.67
CA ALA A 145 35.42 8.54 16.04
C ALA A 145 35.20 7.61 14.81
N GLY A 146 33.95 7.36 14.40
CA GLY A 146 33.59 6.46 13.30
C GLY A 146 33.66 4.97 13.66
N GLY A 147 33.87 4.65 14.94
CA GLY A 147 33.86 3.28 15.45
C GLY A 147 32.45 2.73 15.62
N TRP A 148 32.34 1.40 15.74
CA TRP A 148 31.07 0.72 15.94
C TRP A 148 30.67 0.71 17.43
N PRO A 149 29.60 1.42 17.85
CA PRO A 149 29.23 1.58 19.26
C PRO A 149 28.78 0.29 19.94
N GLY A 150 28.33 -0.71 19.18
CA GLY A 150 27.97 -2.03 19.69
C GLY A 150 26.76 -2.64 18.98
N GLY A 151 26.40 -3.87 19.40
CA GLY A 151 25.32 -4.64 18.77
C GLY A 151 25.77 -5.36 17.50
N ARG A 152 24.78 -5.94 16.81
CA ARG A 152 25.00 -6.74 15.59
C ARG A 152 25.31 -5.83 14.40
N PRO A 153 26.34 -6.11 13.58
CA PRO A 153 26.60 -5.33 12.38
C PRO A 153 25.45 -5.44 11.37
N PRO A 154 25.18 -4.41 10.56
CA PRO A 154 24.28 -4.50 9.42
C PRO A 154 24.69 -5.63 8.45
N TYR A 155 23.73 -6.26 7.79
CA TYR A 155 24.03 -7.32 6.83
C TYR A 155 24.87 -6.79 5.66
N GLY A 156 25.90 -7.54 5.27
CA GLY A 156 26.92 -7.09 4.31
C GLY A 156 28.19 -6.54 4.96
N TYR A 157 28.17 -6.30 6.27
CA TYR A 157 29.29 -5.77 7.03
C TYR A 157 29.67 -6.69 8.19
N ARG A 158 30.94 -6.61 8.60
CA ARG A 158 31.47 -7.22 9.82
C ARG A 158 32.18 -6.19 10.68
N ILE A 159 32.38 -6.53 11.96
CA ILE A 159 33.13 -5.71 12.90
C ILE A 159 34.60 -6.13 12.83
N GLU A 160 35.45 -5.24 12.33
CA GLU A 160 36.91 -5.38 12.43
C GLU A 160 37.38 -4.96 13.83
N ASN A 161 38.49 -5.54 14.32
CA ASN A 161 39.09 -5.21 15.62
C ASN A 161 38.12 -5.29 16.81
N ARG A 162 37.20 -6.27 16.78
CA ARG A 162 36.20 -6.46 17.83
C ARG A 162 36.86 -6.62 19.20
N GLY A 163 36.46 -5.78 20.15
CA GLY A 163 36.99 -5.80 21.53
C GLY A 163 38.24 -4.96 21.75
N ARG A 164 38.85 -4.40 20.70
CA ARG A 164 39.94 -3.43 20.82
C ARG A 164 39.37 -2.02 20.99
N ARG A 165 39.81 -1.32 22.04
CA ARG A 165 39.31 0.02 22.39
C ARG A 165 39.73 1.01 21.30
N GLY A 166 38.77 1.76 20.75
CA GLY A 166 39.00 2.78 19.74
C GLY A 166 39.22 2.28 18.30
N GLU A 167 39.42 0.97 18.08
CA GLU A 167 39.76 0.43 16.75
C GLU A 167 38.60 -0.31 16.08
N SER A 168 37.52 -0.58 16.81
CA SER A 168 36.40 -1.37 16.29
C SER A 168 35.61 -0.58 15.25
N ARG A 169 35.60 -1.02 13.99
CA ARG A 169 34.90 -0.36 12.88
C ARG A 169 34.13 -1.36 12.02
N LEU A 170 33.13 -0.88 11.30
CA LEU A 170 32.43 -1.68 10.31
C LEU A 170 33.20 -1.68 8.99
N VAL A 171 33.46 -2.88 8.48
CA VAL A 171 34.06 -3.10 7.15
C VAL A 171 33.18 -4.05 6.37
N LEU A 172 33.26 -3.99 5.03
CA LEU A 172 32.54 -4.95 4.19
C LEU A 172 32.96 -6.38 4.54
N ASP A 173 31.97 -7.26 4.69
CA ASP A 173 32.24 -8.67 4.93
C ASP A 173 32.60 -9.35 3.60
N THR A 174 33.87 -9.29 3.22
CA THR A 174 34.39 -9.83 1.94
C THR A 174 35.05 -11.21 2.09
N GLY A 175 34.77 -11.93 3.18
CA GLY A 175 35.45 -13.18 3.56
C GLY A 175 35.24 -14.41 2.67
N GLY A 176 34.99 -14.24 1.37
CA GLY A 176 34.78 -15.32 0.39
C GLY A 176 33.38 -15.35 -0.23
N LYS A 177 33.08 -16.40 -0.99
CA LYS A 177 31.82 -16.54 -1.75
C LYS A 177 30.56 -16.67 -0.87
N GLU A 178 30.73 -17.09 0.38
CA GLU A 178 29.65 -17.24 1.37
C GLU A 178 29.52 -16.02 2.29
N SER A 179 30.34 -14.99 2.08
CA SER A 179 30.29 -13.76 2.87
C SER A 179 29.00 -12.98 2.63
N ALA A 180 28.58 -12.19 3.62
CA ALA A 180 27.33 -11.43 3.51
C ALA A 180 27.36 -10.44 2.33
N HIS A 181 28.54 -9.88 2.00
CA HIS A 181 28.72 -9.03 0.83
C HIS A 181 28.53 -9.79 -0.49
N ALA A 182 29.14 -10.99 -0.61
CA ALA A 182 28.97 -11.82 -1.80
C ALA A 182 27.51 -12.27 -2.01
N ILE A 183 26.80 -12.57 -0.91
CA ILE A 183 25.37 -12.91 -0.95
C ILE A 183 24.53 -11.72 -1.43
N LEU A 184 24.85 -10.49 -1.03
CA LEU A 184 24.19 -9.28 -1.51
C LEU A 184 24.40 -9.08 -3.02
N HIS A 185 25.62 -9.25 -3.53
CA HIS A 185 25.88 -9.19 -4.97
C HIS A 185 25.17 -10.30 -5.73
N ARG A 186 25.11 -11.52 -5.16
CA ARG A 186 24.34 -12.62 -5.75
C ARG A 186 22.85 -12.28 -5.80
N ALA A 187 22.29 -11.70 -4.74
CA ALA A 187 20.90 -11.26 -4.70
C ALA A 187 20.62 -10.18 -5.74
N ARG A 188 21.51 -9.19 -5.90
CA ARG A 188 21.42 -8.17 -6.96
C ARG A 188 21.42 -8.83 -8.35
N ARG A 189 22.34 -9.76 -8.61
CA ARG A 189 22.41 -10.48 -9.88
C ARG A 189 21.09 -11.19 -10.20
N LEU A 190 20.53 -11.91 -9.23
CA LEU A 190 19.25 -12.61 -9.38
C LEU A 190 18.05 -11.65 -9.58
N LEU A 191 18.10 -10.44 -9.00
CA LEU A 191 17.08 -9.40 -9.21
C LEU A 191 17.16 -8.78 -10.60
N VAL A 192 18.38 -8.52 -11.08
CA VAL A 192 18.64 -7.75 -12.30
C VAL A 192 18.59 -8.65 -13.53
N GLU A 193 19.34 -9.76 -13.53
CA GLU A 193 19.50 -10.66 -14.67
C GLU A 193 18.36 -11.67 -14.75
N GLU A 194 18.09 -12.37 -13.64
CA GLU A 194 17.08 -13.45 -13.58
C GLU A 194 15.67 -12.96 -13.25
N GLN A 195 15.52 -11.65 -12.97
CA GLN A 195 14.26 -10.99 -12.64
C GLN A 195 13.46 -11.70 -11.51
N LEU A 196 14.16 -12.33 -10.56
CA LEU A 196 13.53 -12.96 -9.41
C LEU A 196 13.07 -11.90 -8.40
N THR A 197 11.95 -12.16 -7.73
CA THR A 197 11.49 -11.31 -6.64
C THR A 197 12.30 -11.57 -5.36
N CYS A 198 12.38 -10.59 -4.46
CA CYS A 198 13.06 -10.79 -3.17
C CYS A 198 12.56 -12.03 -2.42
N SER A 199 11.25 -12.34 -2.47
CA SER A 199 10.69 -13.54 -1.80
C SER A 199 11.08 -14.85 -2.46
N GLU A 200 11.25 -14.89 -3.78
CA GLU A 200 11.76 -16.07 -4.48
C GLU A 200 13.24 -16.28 -4.15
N ILE A 201 14.02 -15.21 -4.08
CA ILE A 201 15.44 -15.27 -3.69
C ILE A 201 15.59 -15.73 -2.24
N GLU A 202 14.77 -15.21 -1.31
CA GLU A 202 14.74 -15.69 0.08
C GLU A 202 14.44 -17.19 0.16
N THR A 203 13.49 -17.67 -0.65
CA THR A 203 13.14 -19.10 -0.72
C THR A 203 14.30 -19.93 -1.28
N LEU A 204 14.95 -19.44 -2.33
CA LEU A 204 16.12 -20.06 -2.95
C LEU A 204 17.27 -20.15 -1.93
N PHE A 205 17.60 -19.06 -1.25
CA PHE A 205 18.66 -19.02 -0.25
C PHE A 205 18.37 -19.95 0.92
N ASN A 206 17.11 -20.03 1.37
CA ASN A 206 16.71 -20.98 2.40
C ASN A 206 16.84 -22.44 1.95
N ALA A 207 16.47 -22.75 0.70
CA ALA A 207 16.62 -24.10 0.14
C ALA A 207 18.10 -24.50 -0.01
N GLU A 208 18.98 -23.54 -0.28
CA GLU A 208 20.42 -23.73 -0.35
C GLU A 208 21.13 -23.68 1.02
N GLY A 209 20.39 -23.44 2.11
CA GLY A 209 20.95 -23.36 3.47
C GLY A 209 21.77 -22.09 3.75
N ILE A 210 21.61 -21.04 2.93
CA ILE A 210 22.32 -19.77 3.11
C ILE A 210 21.71 -18.99 4.28
N PRO A 211 22.47 -18.69 5.34
CA PRO A 211 21.94 -18.02 6.51
C PRO A 211 21.61 -16.56 6.23
N GLY A 212 20.45 -16.13 6.74
CA GLY A 212 20.01 -14.74 6.69
C GLY A 212 20.66 -13.86 7.75
N ALA A 213 20.22 -12.61 7.80
CA ALA A 213 20.83 -11.59 8.64
C ALA A 213 20.75 -11.83 10.14
N THR A 214 19.97 -12.80 10.62
CA THR A 214 19.93 -13.22 12.04
C THR A 214 20.75 -14.48 12.33
N GLY A 215 21.30 -15.16 11.32
CA GLY A 215 21.99 -16.45 11.43
C GLY A 215 21.07 -17.66 11.24
N GLY A 216 19.75 -17.44 11.11
CA GLY A 216 18.75 -18.45 10.74
C GLY A 216 18.25 -18.29 9.30
N PRO A 217 17.12 -18.94 8.93
CA PRO A 217 16.57 -18.80 7.59
C PRO A 217 16.11 -17.37 7.30
N TRP A 218 16.14 -16.96 6.03
CA TRP A 218 15.63 -15.70 5.52
C TRP A 218 14.12 -15.58 5.74
N PRO A 219 13.66 -14.64 6.60
CA PRO A 219 12.25 -14.35 6.74
C PRO A 219 11.69 -13.65 5.50
N ARG A 220 10.41 -13.86 5.20
CA ARG A 220 9.79 -13.24 4.04
C ARG A 220 9.85 -11.71 4.10
N GLY A 221 10.40 -11.09 3.06
CA GLY A 221 10.56 -9.64 2.90
C GLY A 221 11.76 -9.05 3.62
N SER A 222 12.60 -9.84 4.29
CA SER A 222 13.80 -9.34 4.96
C SER A 222 14.86 -8.86 3.96
N LEU A 223 15.02 -9.55 2.82
CA LEU A 223 15.98 -9.17 1.79
C LEU A 223 15.63 -7.80 1.21
N ARG A 224 14.34 -7.57 0.93
CA ARG A 224 13.88 -6.25 0.46
C ARG A 224 14.21 -5.15 1.47
N LYS A 225 13.91 -5.38 2.76
CA LYS A 225 14.22 -4.40 3.83
C LYS A 225 15.70 -4.08 3.93
N ILE A 226 16.58 -5.07 3.73
CA ILE A 226 18.03 -4.87 3.72
C ILE A 226 18.43 -4.03 2.51
N LEU A 227 18.01 -4.43 1.31
CA LEU A 227 18.39 -3.76 0.07
C LEU A 227 17.86 -2.33 -0.04
N THR A 228 16.67 -2.04 0.49
CA THR A 228 16.10 -0.68 0.51
C THR A 228 16.52 0.14 1.72
N GLY A 229 17.31 -0.42 2.64
CA GLY A 229 17.74 0.25 3.85
C GLY A 229 18.86 1.27 3.60
N GLN A 230 18.93 2.31 4.44
CA GLN A 230 19.94 3.38 4.36
C GLN A 230 21.39 2.87 4.33
N THR A 231 21.69 1.75 4.99
CA THR A 231 23.02 1.15 4.97
C THR A 231 23.45 0.72 3.56
N ILE A 232 22.54 0.20 2.76
CA ILE A 232 22.83 -0.21 1.38
C ILE A 232 22.68 0.96 0.42
N GLN A 233 21.62 1.76 0.59
CA GLN A 233 21.26 2.84 -0.35
C GLN A 233 22.17 4.07 -0.21
N GLU A 234 22.53 4.41 1.02
CA GLU A 234 23.22 5.67 1.35
C GLU A 234 24.60 5.42 1.96
N SER A 235 25.01 4.16 2.13
CA SER A 235 26.29 3.78 2.75
C SER A 235 26.54 4.46 4.10
N ARG A 236 25.47 4.65 4.89
CA ARG A 236 25.54 5.26 6.22
C ARG A 236 24.68 4.56 7.24
N ARG A 237 25.02 4.76 8.51
CA ARG A 237 24.23 4.30 9.66
C ARG A 237 24.18 5.40 10.71
N VAL A 238 22.98 5.67 11.22
CA VAL A 238 22.78 6.67 12.26
C VAL A 238 22.79 5.99 13.63
N PHE A 239 23.73 6.40 14.50
CA PHE A 239 23.73 6.08 15.91
C PHE A 239 22.80 7.05 16.66
N ARG A 240 22.03 6.51 17.61
CA ARG A 240 21.01 7.24 18.39
C ARG A 240 20.01 7.99 17.51
N ASP A 241 19.51 7.30 16.47
CA ASP A 241 18.44 7.82 15.64
C ASP A 241 17.09 7.80 16.40
N PRO A 242 16.44 8.96 16.63
CA PRO A 242 15.14 9.05 17.29
C PRO A 242 14.02 8.23 16.63
N ALA A 243 14.16 7.88 15.34
CA ALA A 243 13.19 7.02 14.66
C ALA A 243 13.17 5.58 15.21
N ASN A 244 14.20 5.18 15.96
CA ASN A 244 14.26 3.86 16.59
C ASN A 244 13.59 3.85 17.97
N ALA A 245 12.62 2.95 18.16
CA ALA A 245 11.82 2.88 19.39
C ALA A 245 12.60 2.59 20.69
N TRP A 246 13.84 2.10 20.58
CA TRP A 246 14.71 1.80 21.73
C TRP A 246 15.59 3.00 22.15
N VAL A 247 15.61 4.08 21.36
CA VAL A 247 16.31 5.32 21.70
C VAL A 247 15.39 6.17 22.57
N GLN A 248 15.84 6.47 23.79
CA GLN A 248 15.12 7.38 24.68
C GLN A 248 15.36 8.82 24.22
N VAL A 249 14.30 9.59 24.14
CA VAL A 249 14.31 10.98 23.67
C VAL A 249 13.80 11.92 24.75
N ASP A 250 14.33 13.13 24.76
CA ASP A 250 13.85 14.23 25.58
C ASP A 250 12.57 14.84 25.01
N ALA A 251 11.98 15.79 25.75
CA ALA A 251 10.74 16.46 25.38
C ALA A 251 10.82 17.21 24.04
N ASP A 252 12.03 17.61 23.63
CA ASP A 252 12.33 18.27 22.36
C ASP A 252 12.59 17.28 21.20
N GLY A 253 12.61 15.97 21.47
CA GLY A 253 12.90 14.91 20.50
C GLY A 253 14.38 14.57 20.34
N SER A 254 15.29 15.20 21.10
CA SER A 254 16.73 14.92 21.09
C SER A 254 17.05 13.63 21.85
N PRO A 255 18.10 12.86 21.49
CA PRO A 255 18.42 11.63 22.23
C PRO A 255 18.94 11.94 23.65
N LEU A 256 18.33 11.29 24.65
CA LEU A 256 18.53 11.57 26.08
C LEU A 256 19.98 11.36 26.57
N PHE A 257 20.73 10.44 25.95
CA PHE A 257 22.04 10.02 26.47
C PHE A 257 23.24 10.56 25.67
N GLY A 258 23.04 11.57 24.82
CA GLY A 258 24.07 12.24 24.02
C GLY A 258 23.68 12.33 22.54
N GLU A 259 24.61 12.79 21.69
CA GLU A 259 24.24 13.27 20.36
C GLU A 259 23.98 12.16 19.32
N ARG A 260 23.20 12.52 18.29
CA ARG A 260 22.99 11.71 17.09
C ARG A 260 24.25 11.77 16.23
N VAL A 261 24.80 10.61 15.89
CA VAL A 261 26.04 10.51 15.09
C VAL A 261 25.79 9.74 13.80
N GLU A 262 26.22 10.31 12.67
CA GLU A 262 26.23 9.61 11.38
C GLU A 262 27.56 8.87 11.18
N ILE A 263 27.50 7.55 11.09
CA ILE A 263 28.64 6.69 10.80
C ILE A 263 28.62 6.36 9.30
N ARG A 264 29.62 6.85 8.56
CA ARG A 264 29.80 6.53 7.14
C ARG A 264 30.43 5.15 6.96
N LEU A 265 29.96 4.42 5.97
CA LEU A 265 30.36 3.05 5.66
C LEU A 265 30.93 2.98 4.24
N ASP A 266 31.80 2.00 4.01
CA ASP A 266 32.22 1.67 2.65
C ASP A 266 31.01 1.18 1.84
N PRO A 267 30.82 1.65 0.59
CA PRO A 267 29.65 1.30 -0.20
C PRO A 267 29.65 -0.18 -0.59
N ALA A 268 28.56 -0.87 -0.29
CA ALA A 268 28.38 -2.27 -0.67
C ALA A 268 28.16 -2.46 -2.19
N PHE A 269 27.77 -1.40 -2.91
CA PHE A 269 27.54 -1.41 -4.34
C PHE A 269 28.04 -0.09 -4.94
N SER A 270 28.55 -0.14 -6.17
CA SER A 270 28.86 1.09 -6.91
C SER A 270 27.57 1.86 -7.30
N PRO A 271 27.65 3.16 -7.65
CA PRO A 271 26.47 3.96 -8.01
C PRO A 271 25.66 3.40 -9.19
N THR A 272 26.34 2.77 -10.17
CA THR A 272 25.70 2.10 -11.31
C THR A 272 24.98 0.82 -10.88
N GLU A 273 25.59 0.05 -9.97
CA GLU A 273 24.98 -1.14 -9.41
C GLU A 273 23.74 -0.83 -8.55
N LEU A 274 23.77 0.25 -7.75
CA LEU A 274 22.61 0.72 -7.00
C LEU A 274 21.47 1.16 -7.91
N ARG A 275 21.77 1.87 -9.01
CA ARG A 275 20.75 2.28 -9.98
C ARG A 275 20.02 1.07 -10.57
N THR A 276 20.78 0.11 -11.09
CA THR A 276 20.21 -1.14 -11.67
C THR A 276 19.46 -1.97 -10.63
N LEU A 277 19.96 -2.03 -9.40
CA LEU A 277 19.26 -2.67 -8.29
C LEU A 277 17.92 -1.98 -7.99
N ASN A 278 17.90 -0.65 -7.91
CA ASN A 278 16.70 0.12 -7.61
C ASN A 278 15.66 0.03 -8.72
N GLU A 279 16.07 0.04 -9.98
CA GLU A 279 15.20 -0.26 -11.13
C GLU A 279 14.58 -1.65 -10.99
N ALA A 280 15.37 -2.68 -10.67
CA ALA A 280 14.85 -4.03 -10.44
C ALA A 280 13.88 -4.12 -9.25
N LEU A 281 14.19 -3.42 -8.14
CA LEU A 281 13.34 -3.36 -6.96
C LEU A 281 12.04 -2.59 -7.21
N ALA A 282 12.05 -1.58 -8.09
CA ALA A 282 10.90 -0.80 -8.51
C ALA A 282 9.96 -1.63 -9.40
N ARG A 283 10.50 -2.35 -10.40
CA ARG A 283 9.73 -3.33 -11.20
C ARG A 283 8.98 -4.34 -10.32
N THR A 284 9.59 -4.72 -9.19
CA THR A 284 9.00 -5.66 -8.23
C THR A 284 8.04 -4.99 -7.24
N ALA A 285 8.14 -3.67 -7.05
CA ALA A 285 7.30 -2.87 -6.15
C ALA A 285 5.86 -2.72 -6.67
N ASP A 286 5.71 -2.64 -7.99
CA ASP A 286 4.41 -2.58 -8.70
C ASP A 286 3.62 -3.90 -8.64
N GLY A 287 4.14 -4.88 -7.90
CA GLY A 287 3.39 -6.03 -7.44
C GLY A 287 2.81 -6.85 -8.57
N ARG A 288 3.66 -7.52 -9.34
CA ARG A 288 3.39 -8.84 -9.97
C ARG A 288 4.59 -9.26 -10.82
N LYS A 289 5.21 -10.40 -10.46
CA LYS A 289 5.53 -11.37 -11.52
C LYS A 289 4.20 -11.81 -12.13
N PRO A 290 4.03 -11.85 -13.46
CA PRO A 290 2.91 -12.57 -14.05
C PRO A 290 3.04 -14.03 -13.62
N ARG A 291 2.16 -14.47 -12.72
CA ARG A 291 2.01 -15.89 -12.39
C ARG A 291 1.39 -16.57 -13.60
N SER A 292 2.18 -17.02 -14.57
CA SER A 292 1.69 -17.49 -15.88
C SER A 292 0.83 -16.44 -16.61
N ALA A 293 0.67 -16.56 -17.94
CA ALA A 293 -0.30 -15.74 -18.66
C ALA A 293 -1.73 -15.90 -18.07
N ASP A 294 -2.02 -17.06 -17.46
CA ASP A 294 -3.34 -17.44 -16.93
C ASP A 294 -3.73 -16.81 -15.58
N ALA A 295 -2.84 -16.11 -14.85
CA ALA A 295 -3.20 -15.46 -13.58
C ALA A 295 -3.14 -13.93 -13.59
N VAL A 296 -2.82 -13.32 -14.73
CA VAL A 296 -2.89 -11.87 -14.89
C VAL A 296 -4.36 -11.46 -14.88
N HIS A 297 -4.71 -10.48 -14.06
CA HIS A 297 -6.04 -9.88 -13.98
C HIS A 297 -5.94 -8.44 -14.46
N PRO A 298 -6.19 -8.16 -15.75
CA PRO A 298 -5.95 -6.87 -16.40
C PRO A 298 -6.60 -5.69 -15.66
N LEU A 299 -7.85 -5.85 -15.24
CA LEU A 299 -8.63 -4.80 -14.57
C LEU A 299 -8.30 -4.62 -13.07
N SER A 300 -7.23 -5.25 -12.55
CA SER A 300 -6.89 -5.08 -11.12
C SER A 300 -6.43 -3.65 -10.86
N GLY A 301 -7.07 -2.98 -9.91
CA GLY A 301 -6.80 -1.56 -9.63
C GLY A 301 -7.63 -0.59 -10.46
N HIS A 302 -8.22 -1.04 -11.57
CA HIS A 302 -9.04 -0.22 -12.48
C HIS A 302 -10.54 -0.28 -12.14
N VAL A 303 -11.00 -1.25 -11.36
CA VAL A 303 -12.42 -1.42 -11.00
C VAL A 303 -12.70 -0.92 -9.59
N PHE A 304 -13.71 -0.08 -9.42
CA PHE A 304 -14.10 0.56 -8.16
C PHE A 304 -15.52 0.14 -7.76
N GLY A 305 -15.66 -0.26 -6.50
CA GLY A 305 -16.96 -0.66 -5.95
C GLY A 305 -17.78 0.51 -5.42
N LEU A 306 -19.04 0.22 -5.08
CA LEU A 306 -19.96 1.16 -4.42
C LEU A 306 -19.39 1.73 -3.11
N CYS A 307 -18.42 1.04 -2.48
CA CYS A 307 -17.73 1.51 -1.28
C CYS A 307 -16.52 2.42 -1.56
N GLY A 308 -16.25 2.80 -2.81
CA GLY A 308 -15.10 3.62 -3.21
C GLY A 308 -13.76 2.88 -3.28
N ALA A 309 -13.62 1.72 -2.63
CA ALA A 309 -12.43 0.88 -2.72
C ALA A 309 -12.33 0.13 -4.07
N HIS A 310 -11.10 -0.09 -4.54
CA HIS A 310 -10.83 -0.80 -5.80
C HIS A 310 -10.89 -2.33 -5.64
N TYR A 311 -11.08 -3.04 -6.75
CA TYR A 311 -11.04 -4.50 -6.81
C TYR A 311 -9.65 -5.01 -7.21
N THR A 312 -9.32 -6.17 -6.67
CA THR A 312 -8.07 -6.90 -6.93
C THR A 312 -8.38 -8.31 -7.40
N GLY A 313 -7.62 -8.78 -8.40
CA GLY A 313 -7.75 -10.14 -8.94
C GLY A 313 -7.40 -11.22 -7.91
N LEU A 314 -8.15 -12.32 -7.95
CA LEU A 314 -8.03 -13.48 -7.08
C LEU A 314 -8.24 -14.75 -7.89
N VAL A 315 -7.33 -15.71 -7.75
CA VAL A 315 -7.51 -17.08 -8.23
C VAL A 315 -7.94 -17.98 -7.07
N HIS A 316 -9.03 -18.71 -7.26
CA HIS A 316 -9.55 -19.68 -6.30
C HIS A 316 -8.80 -21.01 -6.42
N GLY A 317 -8.10 -21.43 -5.35
CA GLY A 317 -7.18 -22.58 -5.39
C GLY A 317 -7.80 -23.92 -5.83
N ARG A 318 -9.02 -24.25 -5.42
CA ARG A 318 -9.65 -25.56 -5.75
C ARG A 318 -10.23 -25.62 -7.16
N SER A 319 -10.76 -24.51 -7.66
CA SER A 319 -11.47 -24.46 -8.95
C SER A 319 -10.65 -23.78 -10.05
N ARG A 320 -9.45 -23.28 -9.71
CA ARG A 320 -8.61 -22.38 -10.52
C ARG A 320 -9.36 -21.19 -11.15
N ARG A 321 -10.51 -20.82 -10.57
CA ARG A 321 -11.39 -19.77 -11.11
C ARG A 321 -10.82 -18.39 -10.80
N ARG A 322 -10.96 -17.47 -11.76
CA ARG A 322 -10.54 -16.08 -11.63
C ARG A 322 -11.72 -15.21 -11.21
N SER A 323 -11.47 -14.28 -10.31
CA SER A 323 -12.49 -13.34 -9.83
C SER A 323 -11.84 -12.04 -9.38
N TYR A 324 -12.63 -10.98 -9.34
CA TYR A 324 -12.27 -9.71 -8.73
C TYR A 324 -12.90 -9.62 -7.36
N ARG A 325 -12.09 -9.32 -6.33
CA ARG A 325 -12.53 -9.06 -4.96
C ARG A 325 -12.22 -7.63 -4.55
N CYS A 326 -13.21 -6.93 -4.01
CA CYS A 326 -13.05 -5.60 -3.46
C CYS A 326 -12.03 -5.59 -2.30
N SER A 327 -11.06 -4.66 -2.34
CA SER A 327 -10.04 -4.50 -1.29
C SER A 327 -10.65 -4.09 0.05
N GLY A 328 -11.77 -3.36 0.06
CA GLY A 328 -12.54 -3.04 1.26
C GLY A 328 -13.15 -4.26 1.98
N ASN A 329 -13.20 -5.42 1.33
CA ASN A 329 -13.62 -6.69 1.93
C ASN A 329 -12.43 -7.46 2.57
N ARG A 330 -11.19 -6.95 2.42
CA ARG A 330 -9.96 -7.56 2.96
C ARG A 330 -9.57 -7.04 4.34
N LEU A 331 -9.98 -5.81 4.68
CA LEU A 331 -9.56 -5.15 5.92
C LEU A 331 -10.26 -5.77 7.14
N SER A 332 -9.50 -6.50 7.96
CA SER A 332 -9.89 -6.84 9.34
C SER A 332 -8.90 -6.31 10.38
N VAL A 333 -7.87 -5.57 9.95
CA VAL A 333 -6.70 -5.21 10.77
C VAL A 333 -6.80 -3.77 11.32
N SER A 334 -7.90 -3.06 11.07
CA SER A 334 -8.01 -1.62 11.38
C SER A 334 -9.34 -1.20 12.02
N GLY A 335 -10.12 -2.14 12.59
CA GLY A 335 -11.42 -1.81 13.22
C GLY A 335 -12.54 -1.35 12.27
N LYS A 336 -12.28 -1.18 10.97
CA LYS A 336 -13.32 -0.85 9.96
C LYS A 336 -14.10 -2.11 9.55
N ALA A 337 -15.43 -2.01 9.49
CA ALA A 337 -16.31 -3.09 9.06
C ALA A 337 -16.08 -3.46 7.59
N LYS A 338 -16.25 -4.74 7.24
CA LYS A 338 -16.12 -5.25 5.87
C LYS A 338 -17.19 -4.60 4.97
N CYS A 339 -16.80 -4.18 3.77
CA CYS A 339 -17.77 -3.65 2.82
C CYS A 339 -18.69 -4.75 2.24
N GLY A 340 -19.91 -4.38 1.87
CA GLY A 340 -20.91 -5.28 1.26
C GLY A 340 -20.66 -5.63 -0.23
N CYS A 341 -19.52 -5.22 -0.79
CA CYS A 341 -19.20 -5.48 -2.19
C CYS A 341 -18.97 -6.98 -2.45
N ARG A 342 -19.70 -7.52 -3.43
CA ARG A 342 -19.62 -8.92 -3.88
C ARG A 342 -18.47 -9.11 -4.86
N SER A 343 -17.91 -10.31 -4.91
CA SER A 343 -16.91 -10.66 -5.93
C SER A 343 -17.54 -10.68 -7.33
N LEU A 344 -16.76 -10.25 -8.32
CA LEU A 344 -17.12 -10.24 -9.74
C LEU A 344 -16.37 -11.37 -10.45
N ASP A 345 -16.99 -12.00 -11.44
CA ASP A 345 -16.31 -13.01 -12.25
C ASP A 345 -15.35 -12.32 -13.24
N ALA A 346 -14.12 -12.82 -13.34
CA ALA A 346 -13.08 -12.13 -14.09
C ALA A 346 -13.28 -12.27 -15.60
N GLU A 347 -13.64 -13.45 -16.09
CA GLU A 347 -13.78 -13.72 -17.53
C GLU A 347 -14.92 -12.88 -18.12
N GLU A 348 -16.08 -12.89 -17.45
CA GLU A 348 -17.26 -12.13 -17.89
C GLU A 348 -17.02 -10.62 -17.85
N LEU A 349 -16.41 -10.12 -16.77
CA LEU A 349 -16.13 -8.69 -16.62
C LEU A 349 -15.08 -8.22 -17.64
N GLU A 350 -14.01 -8.98 -17.83
CA GLU A 350 -12.93 -8.65 -18.76
C GLU A 350 -13.42 -8.66 -20.21
N SER A 351 -14.15 -9.70 -20.62
CA SER A 351 -14.71 -9.82 -21.96
C SER A 351 -15.63 -8.64 -22.30
N ARG A 352 -16.52 -8.31 -21.36
CA ARG A 352 -17.50 -7.25 -21.56
C ARG A 352 -16.89 -5.85 -21.62
N ILE A 353 -15.93 -5.56 -20.74
CA ILE A 353 -15.21 -4.28 -20.76
C ILE A 353 -14.34 -4.18 -22.02
N TRP A 354 -13.65 -5.27 -22.38
CA TRP A 354 -12.84 -5.28 -23.59
C TRP A 354 -13.69 -5.07 -24.84
N SER A 355 -14.85 -5.71 -24.95
CA SER A 355 -15.76 -5.52 -26.09
C SER A 355 -16.18 -4.05 -26.23
N ALA A 356 -16.53 -3.39 -25.12
CA ALA A 356 -16.93 -1.98 -25.13
C ALA A 356 -15.76 -1.04 -25.47
N VAL A 357 -14.60 -1.26 -24.85
CA VAL A 357 -13.39 -0.44 -25.07
C VAL A 357 -12.86 -0.66 -26.48
N SER A 358 -12.79 -1.90 -26.95
CA SER A 358 -12.38 -2.25 -28.32
C SER A 358 -13.27 -1.56 -29.34
N ALA A 359 -14.59 -1.63 -29.19
CA ALA A 359 -15.53 -0.97 -30.11
C ALA A 359 -15.35 0.55 -30.17
N LEU A 360 -14.88 1.19 -29.08
CA LEU A 360 -14.55 2.61 -29.09
C LEU A 360 -13.21 2.87 -29.79
N ILE A 361 -12.15 2.14 -29.42
CA ILE A 361 -10.78 2.42 -29.91
C ILE A 361 -10.53 1.96 -31.34
N THR A 362 -11.35 1.06 -31.88
CA THR A 362 -11.24 0.60 -33.27
C THR A 362 -12.14 1.36 -34.24
N ASP A 363 -12.97 2.28 -33.76
CA ASP A 363 -13.87 3.10 -34.56
C ASP A 363 -13.24 4.49 -34.77
N PRO A 364 -12.69 4.79 -35.98
CA PRO A 364 -12.00 6.05 -36.24
C PRO A 364 -12.91 7.26 -36.09
N ASP A 365 -14.19 7.13 -36.45
CA ASP A 365 -15.14 8.23 -36.43
C ASP A 365 -15.54 8.53 -34.98
N ARG A 366 -15.87 7.50 -34.18
CA ARG A 366 -16.15 7.70 -32.75
C ARG A 366 -14.98 8.30 -31.98
N LEU A 367 -13.75 7.89 -32.29
CA LEU A 367 -12.56 8.45 -31.66
C LEU A 367 -12.33 9.91 -32.07
N ALA A 368 -12.54 10.25 -33.35
CA ALA A 368 -12.43 11.62 -33.83
C ALA A 368 -13.43 12.55 -33.15
N THR A 369 -14.68 12.10 -32.97
CA THR A 369 -15.72 12.87 -32.30
C THR A 369 -15.37 13.24 -30.86
N LEU A 370 -14.48 12.50 -30.18
CA LEU A 370 -14.00 12.87 -28.83
C LEU A 370 -13.14 14.14 -28.81
N ALA A 371 -12.56 14.53 -29.95
CA ALA A 371 -11.77 15.74 -30.11
C ALA A 371 -12.51 16.85 -30.89
N GLU A 372 -13.67 16.55 -31.50
CA GLU A 372 -14.47 17.53 -32.23
C GLU A 372 -15.31 18.38 -31.27
N PRO A 373 -15.37 19.72 -31.45
CA PRO A 373 -16.20 20.57 -30.62
C PRO A 373 -17.69 20.29 -30.90
N PRO A 374 -18.54 20.25 -29.85
CA PRO A 374 -19.98 20.20 -30.05
C PRO A 374 -20.45 21.55 -30.64
N GLY A 375 -20.67 21.59 -31.95
CA GLY A 375 -21.48 22.65 -32.58
C GLY A 375 -20.74 23.73 -33.38
N GLU A 376 -19.46 23.61 -33.69
CA GLU A 376 -18.85 24.49 -34.71
C GLU A 376 -19.18 23.97 -36.12
N THR A 377 -20.08 24.66 -36.81
CA THR A 377 -20.36 24.37 -38.22
C THR A 377 -19.30 25.03 -39.10
N MET A 378 -19.07 24.48 -40.29
CA MET A 378 -18.23 25.10 -41.34
C MET A 378 -18.62 26.55 -41.63
N GLN A 379 -19.88 26.93 -41.40
CA GLN A 379 -20.39 28.29 -41.59
C GLN A 379 -19.77 29.28 -40.59
N THR A 380 -19.68 28.91 -39.31
CA THR A 380 -19.05 29.74 -38.26
C THR A 380 -17.60 30.10 -38.57
N GLY A 381 -16.82 29.17 -39.15
CA GLY A 381 -15.43 29.43 -39.53
C GLY A 381 -15.29 30.44 -40.68
N VAL A 382 -16.20 30.39 -41.65
CA VAL A 382 -16.22 31.34 -42.80
C VAL A 382 -16.65 32.73 -42.34
N GLU A 383 -17.60 32.81 -41.40
CA GLU A 383 -18.04 34.06 -40.78
C GLU A 383 -16.93 34.69 -39.94
N ASP A 384 -16.25 33.90 -39.11
CA ASP A 384 -15.11 34.33 -38.29
C ASP A 384 -13.94 34.86 -39.17
N GLU A 385 -13.60 34.18 -40.27
CA GLU A 385 -12.58 34.66 -41.23
C GLU A 385 -13.00 35.97 -41.93
N ALA A 386 -14.27 36.07 -42.30
CA ALA A 386 -14.80 37.29 -42.92
C ALA A 386 -14.79 38.47 -41.95
N GLU A 387 -15.12 38.24 -40.67
CA GLU A 387 -15.14 39.26 -39.63
C GLU A 387 -13.73 39.75 -39.28
N VAL A 388 -12.75 38.86 -39.11
CA VAL A 388 -11.33 39.25 -38.93
C VAL A 388 -10.83 40.07 -40.12
N ARG A 389 -11.20 39.70 -41.35
CA ARG A 389 -10.83 40.45 -42.56
C ARG A 389 -11.45 41.85 -42.62
N ILE A 390 -12.61 42.07 -42.00
CA ILE A 390 -13.26 43.39 -41.89
C ILE A 390 -12.62 44.21 -40.77
N LEU A 391 -12.30 43.61 -39.62
CA LEU A 391 -11.73 44.29 -38.46
C LEU A 391 -10.27 44.72 -38.70
N ALA A 392 -9.47 43.90 -39.37
CA ALA A 392 -8.05 44.14 -39.60
C ALA A 392 -7.72 45.52 -40.22
N PRO A 393 -8.35 45.98 -41.33
CA PRO A 393 -8.05 47.29 -41.89
C PRO A 393 -8.47 48.45 -40.97
N ARG A 394 -9.59 48.31 -40.23
CA ARG A 394 -10.08 49.35 -39.31
C ARG A 394 -9.17 49.52 -38.09
N ILE A 395 -8.64 48.41 -37.58
CA ILE A 395 -7.61 48.41 -36.53
C ILE A 395 -6.34 49.10 -37.05
N ALA A 396 -5.85 48.72 -38.23
CA ALA A 396 -4.66 49.32 -38.82
C ALA A 396 -4.81 50.84 -39.08
N GLU A 397 -6.01 51.28 -39.48
CA GLU A 397 -6.35 52.71 -39.61
C GLU A 397 -6.26 53.44 -38.27
N LEU A 398 -6.84 52.90 -37.19
CA LEU A 398 -6.79 53.48 -35.85
C LEU A 398 -5.37 53.51 -35.28
N GLU A 399 -4.59 52.43 -35.45
CA GLU A 399 -3.17 52.38 -35.05
C GLU A 399 -2.36 53.47 -35.76
N THR A 400 -2.59 53.65 -37.06
CA THR A 400 -1.94 54.69 -37.85
C THR A 400 -2.37 56.08 -37.37
N ALA A 401 -3.66 56.28 -37.08
CA ALA A 401 -4.20 57.55 -36.57
C ALA A 401 -3.65 57.89 -35.18
N ILE A 402 -3.52 56.92 -34.28
CA ILE A 402 -2.86 57.08 -32.97
C ILE A 402 -1.40 57.48 -33.19
N GLY A 403 -0.65 56.79 -34.05
CA GLY A 403 0.74 57.10 -34.35
C GLY A 403 0.94 58.53 -34.87
N VAL A 404 0.09 58.98 -35.82
CA VAL A 404 0.12 60.34 -36.36
C VAL A 404 -0.27 61.38 -35.30
N THR A 405 -1.30 61.10 -34.51
CA THR A 405 -1.75 61.99 -33.42
C THR A 405 -0.64 62.17 -32.39
N THR A 406 -0.03 61.07 -31.92
CA THR A 406 1.11 61.09 -30.99
C THR A 406 2.29 61.90 -31.54
N ALA A 407 2.65 61.69 -32.81
CA ALA A 407 3.76 62.42 -33.43
C ALA A 407 3.47 63.92 -33.56
N THR A 408 2.24 64.29 -33.92
CA THR A 408 1.84 65.69 -34.09
C THR A 408 1.69 66.43 -32.77
N THR A 409 1.12 65.80 -31.73
CA THR A 409 1.03 66.40 -30.38
C THR A 409 2.41 66.57 -29.75
N ALA A 410 3.31 65.59 -29.90
CA ALA A 410 4.70 65.70 -29.45
C ALA A 410 5.43 66.89 -30.11
N LEU A 411 5.30 67.05 -31.43
CA LEU A 411 5.88 68.19 -32.16
C LEU A 411 5.30 69.54 -31.70
N GLN A 412 3.99 69.60 -31.44
CA GLN A 412 3.35 70.81 -30.93
C GLN A 412 3.79 71.14 -29.50
N ALA A 413 3.98 70.13 -28.65
CA ALA A 413 4.43 70.30 -27.28
C ALA A 413 5.87 70.84 -27.23
N VAL A 414 6.76 70.32 -28.07
CA VAL A 414 8.13 70.84 -28.24
C VAL A 414 8.12 72.31 -28.69
N ARG A 415 7.28 72.67 -29.67
CA ARG A 415 7.15 74.07 -30.13
C ARG A 415 6.63 75.02 -29.04
N ARG A 416 5.89 74.51 -28.07
CA ARG A 416 5.35 75.29 -26.93
C ARG A 416 6.27 75.29 -25.71
N GLY A 417 7.46 74.67 -25.79
CA GLY A 417 8.42 74.61 -24.69
C GLY A 417 7.95 73.76 -23.51
N LEU A 418 7.00 72.83 -23.72
CA LEU A 418 6.54 71.93 -22.67
C LEU A 418 7.62 70.90 -22.33
N GLY A 419 7.78 70.61 -21.04
CA GLY A 419 8.61 69.50 -20.57
C GLY A 419 8.07 68.13 -21.03
N PRO A 420 8.91 67.08 -21.01
CA PRO A 420 8.56 65.76 -21.56
C PRO A 420 7.31 65.13 -20.91
N GLU A 421 7.14 65.25 -19.59
CA GLU A 421 5.97 64.72 -18.88
C GLU A 421 4.67 65.43 -19.28
N ALA A 422 4.71 66.76 -19.44
CA ALA A 422 3.55 67.53 -19.88
C ALA A 422 3.20 67.27 -21.35
N ALA A 423 4.21 67.05 -22.20
CA ALA A 423 4.03 66.65 -23.59
C ALA A 423 3.36 65.27 -23.73
N GLN A 424 3.78 64.33 -22.89
CA GLN A 424 3.22 62.98 -22.84
C GLN A 424 1.75 63.00 -22.39
N LEU A 425 1.40 63.74 -21.33
CA LEU A 425 0.02 63.85 -20.87
C LEU A 425 -0.93 64.44 -21.95
N VAL A 426 -0.43 65.39 -22.75
CA VAL A 426 -1.18 65.97 -23.87
C VAL A 426 -1.36 64.94 -25.00
N ALA A 427 -0.36 64.12 -25.28
CA ALA A 427 -0.46 63.03 -26.25
C ALA A 427 -1.47 61.98 -25.79
N GLU A 428 -1.36 61.50 -24.54
CA GLU A 428 -2.29 60.51 -23.93
C GLU A 428 -3.73 61.01 -23.95
N ARG A 429 -3.96 62.29 -23.65
CA ARG A 429 -5.32 62.86 -23.70
C ARG A 429 -5.87 62.97 -25.13
N ALA A 430 -5.00 63.14 -26.12
CA ALA A 430 -5.40 63.22 -27.52
C ALA A 430 -5.61 61.85 -28.15
N THR A 431 -4.84 60.83 -27.73
CA THR A 431 -4.95 59.46 -28.24
C THR A 431 -5.98 58.62 -27.48
N GLY A 432 -6.29 58.96 -26.23
CA GLY A 432 -7.21 58.18 -25.37
C GLY A 432 -8.51 57.73 -26.05
N PRO A 433 -9.27 58.61 -26.74
CA PRO A 433 -10.48 58.18 -27.46
C PRO A 433 -10.21 57.19 -28.60
N LEU A 434 -9.09 57.35 -29.32
CA LEU A 434 -8.70 56.44 -30.40
C LEU A 434 -8.22 55.10 -29.85
N GLU A 435 -7.56 55.11 -28.69
CA GLU A 435 -7.13 53.90 -27.98
C GLU A 435 -8.33 53.12 -27.43
N GLU A 436 -9.37 53.80 -26.94
CA GLU A 436 -10.64 53.17 -26.56
C GLU A 436 -11.35 52.51 -27.75
N ASP A 437 -11.44 53.22 -28.89
CA ASP A 437 -12.01 52.67 -30.14
C ASP A 437 -11.20 51.48 -30.67
N LEU A 438 -9.86 51.54 -30.57
CA LEU A 438 -8.97 50.44 -30.95
C LEU A 438 -9.26 49.20 -30.09
N ALA A 439 -9.32 49.37 -28.77
CA ALA A 439 -9.61 48.28 -27.84
C ALA A 439 -10.98 47.61 -28.11
N LEU A 440 -11.99 48.39 -28.52
CA LEU A 440 -13.31 47.87 -28.89
C LEU A 440 -13.27 46.97 -30.14
N LEU A 441 -12.32 47.17 -31.05
CA LEU A 441 -12.15 46.34 -32.25
C LEU A 441 -11.20 45.17 -32.05
N GLU A 442 -10.17 45.32 -31.20
CA GLU A 442 -9.21 44.25 -30.90
C GLU A 442 -9.82 43.13 -30.06
N ALA A 443 -10.65 43.47 -29.07
CA ALA A 443 -11.29 42.48 -28.21
C ALA A 443 -12.10 41.40 -28.98
N PRO A 444 -12.99 41.74 -29.95
CA PRO A 444 -13.67 40.74 -30.75
C PRO A 444 -12.73 39.97 -31.69
N ARG A 445 -11.73 40.64 -32.31
CA ARG A 445 -10.72 39.99 -33.17
C ARG A 445 -9.97 38.90 -32.40
N ASP A 446 -9.45 39.22 -31.22
CA ASP A 446 -8.63 38.30 -30.43
C ASP A 446 -9.46 37.10 -29.96
N LYS A 447 -10.74 37.33 -29.63
CA LYS A 447 -11.68 36.25 -29.31
C LYS A 447 -11.98 35.35 -30.52
N ILE A 448 -12.02 35.88 -31.74
CA ILE A 448 -12.15 35.08 -32.96
C ILE A 448 -10.88 34.26 -33.19
N LEU A 449 -9.70 34.87 -33.08
CA LEU A 449 -8.42 34.18 -33.29
C LEU A 449 -8.18 33.05 -32.28
N GLU A 450 -8.54 33.25 -31.01
CA GLU A 450 -8.42 32.21 -29.97
C GLU A 450 -9.34 31.00 -30.25
N ARG A 451 -10.57 31.26 -30.73
CA ARG A 451 -11.47 30.18 -31.19
C ARG A 451 -10.88 29.43 -32.38
N GLN A 452 -10.37 30.14 -33.38
CA GLN A 452 -9.73 29.51 -34.55
C GLN A 452 -8.52 28.65 -34.16
N ARG A 453 -7.68 29.13 -33.23
CA ARG A 453 -6.53 28.38 -32.71
C ARG A 453 -7.00 27.10 -31.99
N THR A 454 -7.98 27.22 -31.10
CA THR A 454 -8.55 26.08 -30.36
C THR A 454 -9.14 25.05 -31.33
N ALA A 455 -9.88 25.50 -32.34
CA ALA A 455 -10.46 24.63 -33.36
C ALA A 455 -9.39 23.95 -34.24
N ALA A 456 -8.30 24.64 -34.57
CA ALA A 456 -7.17 24.05 -35.31
C ALA A 456 -6.46 22.97 -34.49
N GLU A 457 -6.17 23.23 -33.21
CA GLU A 457 -5.58 22.25 -32.28
C GLU A 457 -6.47 21.00 -32.14
N GLN A 458 -7.79 21.18 -32.04
CA GLN A 458 -8.77 20.10 -31.98
C GLN A 458 -8.85 19.28 -33.29
N ARG A 459 -8.79 19.91 -34.46
CA ARG A 459 -8.76 19.20 -35.75
C ARG A 459 -7.50 18.36 -35.92
N LEU A 460 -6.35 18.88 -35.49
CA LEU A 460 -5.09 18.12 -35.47
C LEU A 460 -5.23 16.90 -34.56
N GLN A 461 -5.75 17.09 -33.34
CA GLN A 461 -6.00 16.01 -32.39
C GLN A 461 -6.97 14.95 -32.93
N ALA A 462 -8.07 15.36 -33.58
CA ALA A 462 -9.00 14.43 -34.23
C ALA A 462 -8.31 13.61 -35.33
N GLY A 463 -7.43 14.24 -36.13
CA GLY A 463 -6.62 13.56 -37.14
C GLY A 463 -5.66 12.51 -36.55
N GLU A 464 -5.02 12.82 -35.43
CA GLU A 464 -4.17 11.88 -34.70
C GLU A 464 -4.97 10.69 -34.14
N LEU A 465 -6.13 10.95 -33.53
CA LEU A 465 -7.01 9.90 -33.00
C LEU A 465 -7.51 8.95 -34.11
N ARG A 466 -7.83 9.47 -35.31
CA ARG A 466 -8.17 8.62 -36.48
C ARG A 466 -7.01 7.71 -36.89
N ARG A 467 -5.78 8.25 -36.95
CA ARG A 467 -4.58 7.46 -37.27
C ARG A 467 -4.35 6.36 -36.24
N LEU A 468 -4.51 6.68 -34.96
CA LEU A 468 -4.40 5.71 -33.86
C LEU A 468 -5.47 4.61 -33.95
N ALA A 469 -6.72 4.94 -34.26
CA ALA A 469 -7.79 3.95 -34.45
C ALA A 469 -7.45 2.94 -35.56
N HIS A 470 -6.96 3.43 -36.72
CA HIS A 470 -6.53 2.57 -37.82
C HIS A 470 -5.31 1.69 -37.48
N ALA A 471 -4.42 2.14 -36.59
CA ALA A 471 -3.34 1.32 -36.06
C ALA A 471 -3.85 0.26 -35.07
N ALA A 472 -4.77 0.65 -34.18
CA ALA A 472 -5.37 -0.20 -33.16
C ALA A 472 -6.11 -1.41 -33.75
N VAL A 473 -6.85 -1.22 -34.85
CA VAL A 473 -7.53 -2.31 -35.59
C VAL A 473 -6.56 -3.46 -35.97
N ARG A 474 -5.33 -3.12 -36.34
CA ARG A 474 -4.31 -4.11 -36.75
C ARG A 474 -3.62 -4.79 -35.57
N LEU A 475 -3.45 -4.08 -34.46
CA LEU A 475 -2.66 -4.52 -33.31
C LEU A 475 -3.47 -5.29 -32.26
N LEU A 476 -4.78 -5.09 -32.20
CA LEU A 476 -5.63 -5.58 -31.12
C LEU A 476 -6.41 -6.86 -31.46
N HIS A 477 -5.97 -7.62 -32.45
CA HIS A 477 -6.55 -8.93 -32.76
C HIS A 477 -6.15 -9.94 -31.66
N ALA A 478 -7.09 -10.23 -30.75
CA ALA A 478 -6.93 -11.18 -29.63
C ALA A 478 -5.76 -10.87 -28.66
N PRO A 479 -5.82 -9.77 -27.88
CA PRO A 479 -4.73 -9.38 -26.98
C PRO A 479 -4.58 -10.35 -25.81
N THR A 480 -3.33 -10.59 -25.40
CA THR A 480 -3.02 -11.33 -24.18
C THR A 480 -3.45 -10.55 -22.93
N PRO A 481 -3.71 -11.22 -21.79
CA PRO A 481 -4.00 -10.54 -20.52
C PRO A 481 -2.92 -9.54 -20.07
N GLY A 482 -1.65 -9.77 -20.44
CA GLY A 482 -0.56 -8.82 -20.19
C GLY A 482 -0.73 -7.52 -20.99
N GLN A 483 -0.98 -7.65 -22.30
CA GLN A 483 -1.25 -6.52 -23.19
C GLN A 483 -2.49 -5.75 -22.74
N LEU A 484 -3.59 -6.43 -22.40
CA LEU A 484 -4.79 -5.77 -21.87
C LEU A 484 -4.49 -4.93 -20.62
N LYS A 485 -3.68 -5.46 -19.69
CA LYS A 485 -3.30 -4.72 -18.48
C LYS A 485 -2.54 -3.44 -18.82
N GLU A 486 -1.58 -3.55 -19.75
CA GLU A 486 -0.81 -2.40 -20.22
C GLU A 486 -1.72 -1.37 -20.88
N THR A 487 -2.54 -1.79 -21.85
CA THR A 487 -3.51 -0.94 -22.56
C THR A 487 -4.45 -0.22 -21.61
N TYR A 488 -4.99 -0.89 -20.59
CA TYR A 488 -5.87 -0.26 -19.59
C TYR A 488 -5.15 0.76 -18.69
N GLY A 489 -3.90 0.50 -18.31
CA GLY A 489 -3.10 1.46 -17.54
C GLY A 489 -2.76 2.70 -18.35
N ARG A 490 -2.43 2.47 -19.61
CA ARG A 490 -2.21 3.47 -20.64
C ARG A 490 -3.46 4.37 -20.79
N LEU A 491 -4.66 3.80 -21.01
CA LEU A 491 -5.94 4.52 -21.15
C LEU A 491 -6.44 5.23 -19.88
N ASP A 492 -5.68 5.19 -18.78
CA ASP A 492 -6.11 5.58 -17.43
C ASP A 492 -7.51 5.05 -17.08
N LEU A 493 -7.74 3.77 -17.39
CA LEU A 493 -9.07 3.20 -17.37
C LEU A 493 -9.62 3.14 -15.93
N ARG A 494 -10.80 3.72 -15.73
CA ARG A 494 -11.55 3.67 -14.48
C ARG A 494 -12.93 3.07 -14.70
N VAL A 495 -13.20 1.96 -14.02
CA VAL A 495 -14.47 1.21 -14.13
C VAL A 495 -15.20 1.31 -12.81
N THR A 496 -16.30 2.05 -12.76
CA THR A 496 -17.11 2.24 -11.56
C THR A 496 -18.35 1.34 -11.59
N VAL A 497 -18.51 0.49 -10.58
CA VAL A 497 -19.72 -0.32 -10.40
C VAL A 497 -20.87 0.57 -9.92
N LEU A 498 -21.98 0.57 -10.68
CA LEU A 498 -23.12 1.48 -10.45
C LEU A 498 -24.22 0.89 -9.56
N ALA A 499 -24.34 -0.44 -9.52
CA ALA A 499 -25.34 -1.11 -8.68
C ALA A 499 -24.82 -2.45 -8.11
N PRO A 500 -25.42 -2.96 -7.02
CA PRO A 500 -25.04 -4.26 -6.47
C PRO A 500 -25.27 -5.39 -7.48
N ARG A 501 -24.37 -6.38 -7.48
CA ARG A 501 -24.54 -7.60 -8.28
C ARG A 501 -25.78 -8.39 -7.84
N THR A 502 -26.82 -8.36 -8.67
CA THR A 502 -28.06 -9.16 -8.51
C THR A 502 -27.85 -10.57 -9.10
N GLY A 503 -28.58 -11.57 -8.60
CA GLY A 503 -28.46 -12.96 -9.06
C GLY A 503 -27.25 -13.76 -8.52
N ARG A 504 -27.29 -15.09 -8.66
CA ARG A 504 -26.17 -15.99 -8.35
C ARG A 504 -25.53 -16.46 -9.66
N ARG A 505 -24.27 -16.88 -9.59
CA ARG A 505 -23.60 -17.53 -10.72
C ARG A 505 -24.34 -18.82 -11.06
N VAL A 506 -24.68 -19.00 -12.34
CA VAL A 506 -25.14 -20.29 -12.84
C VAL A 506 -23.97 -21.25 -12.72
N ARG A 507 -24.14 -22.34 -11.97
CA ARG A 507 -23.06 -23.32 -11.86
C ARG A 507 -22.83 -23.93 -13.24
N SER A 508 -21.57 -24.22 -13.57
CA SER A 508 -21.21 -24.86 -14.85
C SER A 508 -21.93 -26.20 -15.05
N ASP A 509 -22.26 -26.89 -13.95
CA ASP A 509 -23.02 -28.14 -13.84
C ASP A 509 -24.53 -27.94 -13.62
N ASP A 510 -25.09 -26.73 -13.79
CA ASP A 510 -26.54 -26.56 -13.79
C ASP A 510 -27.13 -27.30 -14.99
N ALA A 511 -27.79 -28.43 -14.71
CA ALA A 511 -28.24 -29.37 -15.73
C ALA A 511 -29.26 -28.77 -16.70
N LEU A 512 -30.10 -27.81 -16.27
CA LEU A 512 -31.06 -27.13 -17.14
C LEU A 512 -30.33 -26.21 -18.12
N CYS A 513 -29.48 -25.33 -17.62
CA CYS A 513 -28.71 -24.43 -18.50
C CYS A 513 -27.71 -25.20 -19.38
N SER A 514 -27.18 -26.32 -18.89
CA SER A 514 -26.32 -27.22 -19.68
C SER A 514 -27.08 -27.90 -20.80
N TRP A 515 -28.36 -28.25 -20.59
CA TRP A 515 -29.21 -28.87 -21.61
C TRP A 515 -29.37 -27.95 -22.83
N PHE A 516 -29.71 -26.67 -22.62
CA PHE A 516 -29.82 -25.66 -23.70
C PHE A 516 -28.47 -25.43 -24.40
N ARG A 517 -27.39 -25.22 -23.62
CA ARG A 517 -26.04 -25.00 -24.16
C ARG A 517 -25.55 -26.16 -25.02
N SER A 518 -25.73 -27.40 -24.56
CA SER A 518 -25.30 -28.60 -25.30
C SER A 518 -25.99 -28.79 -26.64
N ARG A 519 -27.16 -28.17 -26.83
CA ARG A 519 -27.99 -28.26 -28.03
C ARG A 519 -27.97 -27.00 -28.88
N ASN A 520 -27.21 -25.98 -28.46
CA ASN A 520 -27.16 -24.66 -29.10
C ASN A 520 -28.56 -24.05 -29.33
N LEU A 521 -29.44 -24.16 -28.32
CA LEU A 521 -30.80 -23.64 -28.37
C LEU A 521 -30.93 -22.38 -27.49
N ASP A 522 -31.66 -21.38 -28.00
CA ASP A 522 -32.11 -20.25 -27.20
C ASP A 522 -33.27 -20.65 -26.27
N VAL A 523 -33.46 -19.87 -25.21
CA VAL A 523 -34.55 -20.07 -24.25
C VAL A 523 -35.79 -19.29 -24.74
N PRO A 524 -36.88 -19.96 -25.14
CA PRO A 524 -38.05 -19.30 -25.72
C PRO A 524 -38.76 -18.38 -24.71
N LEU A 525 -39.40 -17.32 -25.21
CA LEU A 525 -40.31 -16.50 -24.42
C LEU A 525 -41.71 -17.14 -24.40
N LEU A 526 -42.31 -17.32 -23.21
CA LEU A 526 -43.65 -17.89 -23.09
C LEU A 526 -44.75 -16.86 -23.37
N THR A 527 -44.87 -16.45 -24.63
CA THR A 527 -46.00 -15.67 -25.13
C THR A 527 -47.28 -16.52 -25.12
N ASP A 528 -48.45 -15.89 -25.34
CA ASP A 528 -49.70 -16.65 -25.50
C ASP A 528 -49.63 -17.59 -26.71
N GLU A 529 -49.00 -17.18 -27.81
CA GLU A 529 -48.75 -18.03 -28.98
C GLU A 529 -47.89 -19.26 -28.62
N ALA A 530 -46.80 -19.06 -27.87
CA ALA A 530 -45.96 -20.16 -27.41
C ALA A 530 -46.75 -21.10 -26.50
N TRP A 531 -47.62 -20.55 -25.64
CA TRP A 531 -48.45 -21.35 -24.75
C TRP A 531 -49.50 -22.18 -25.51
N ASP A 532 -50.10 -21.64 -26.56
CA ASP A 532 -51.09 -22.36 -27.38
C ASP A 532 -50.49 -23.58 -28.07
N ARG A 533 -49.19 -23.56 -28.42
CA ARG A 533 -48.46 -24.72 -28.94
C ARG A 533 -48.14 -25.77 -27.87
N LEU A 534 -47.91 -25.34 -26.62
CA LEU A 534 -47.52 -26.22 -25.52
C LEU A 534 -48.72 -26.84 -24.79
N ALA A 535 -49.83 -26.11 -24.68
CA ALA A 535 -51.01 -26.52 -23.92
C ALA A 535 -51.57 -27.91 -24.30
N PRO A 536 -51.64 -28.30 -25.59
CA PRO A 536 -52.11 -29.64 -25.99
C PRO A 536 -51.26 -30.79 -25.45
N ILE A 537 -49.95 -30.59 -25.26
CA ILE A 537 -49.02 -31.61 -24.76
C ILE A 537 -49.34 -32.01 -23.31
N PHE A 538 -50.00 -31.12 -22.56
CA PHE A 538 -50.42 -31.38 -21.18
C PHE A 538 -51.80 -32.01 -21.04
N THR A 539 -52.52 -32.24 -22.15
CA THR A 539 -53.85 -32.86 -22.12
C THR A 539 -53.74 -34.38 -22.14
N ASP A 540 -54.45 -35.05 -21.23
CA ASP A 540 -54.50 -36.52 -21.24
C ASP A 540 -55.34 -37.05 -22.42
N ARG A 541 -55.27 -38.36 -22.71
CA ARG A 541 -56.07 -39.02 -23.77
C ARG A 541 -57.60 -38.87 -23.59
N ARG A 542 -58.08 -38.31 -22.48
CA ARG A 542 -59.49 -38.08 -22.14
C ARG A 542 -59.85 -36.57 -22.09
N GLY A 543 -58.95 -35.69 -22.50
CA GLY A 543 -59.15 -34.24 -22.57
C GLY A 543 -59.18 -33.50 -21.22
N ARG A 544 -58.75 -34.12 -20.12
CA ARG A 544 -58.73 -33.45 -18.80
C ARG A 544 -57.50 -32.57 -18.65
N LYS A 545 -57.72 -31.30 -18.25
CA LYS A 545 -56.66 -30.35 -17.89
C LYS A 545 -56.08 -30.69 -16.50
N PRO A 546 -54.76 -30.59 -16.29
CA PRO A 546 -54.13 -30.81 -14.99
C PRO A 546 -54.66 -29.84 -13.91
N LYS A 547 -54.62 -30.29 -12.65
CA LYS A 547 -55.11 -29.52 -11.48
C LYS A 547 -54.20 -28.32 -11.13
N ASP A 548 -52.90 -28.46 -11.38
CA ASP A 548 -51.91 -27.39 -11.26
C ASP A 548 -51.69 -26.74 -12.63
N THR A 549 -51.56 -25.42 -12.71
CA THR A 549 -51.36 -24.70 -13.98
C THR A 549 -49.98 -25.01 -14.56
N PRO A 550 -49.85 -25.84 -15.62
CA PRO A 550 -48.54 -26.24 -16.14
C PRO A 550 -47.79 -25.03 -16.74
N ARG A 551 -48.54 -23.98 -17.13
CA ARG A 551 -48.01 -22.68 -17.59
C ARG A 551 -47.08 -22.03 -16.58
N ALA A 552 -47.44 -22.03 -15.31
CA ALA A 552 -46.65 -21.40 -14.27
C ALA A 552 -45.30 -22.11 -14.08
N TYR A 553 -45.27 -23.44 -14.18
CA TYR A 553 -44.03 -24.20 -14.09
C TYR A 553 -43.16 -24.06 -15.33
N VAL A 554 -43.73 -24.08 -16.54
CA VAL A 554 -42.99 -23.81 -17.76
C VAL A 554 -42.36 -22.41 -17.69
N GLU A 555 -43.13 -21.38 -17.31
CA GLU A 555 -42.62 -20.02 -17.17
C GLU A 555 -41.52 -19.91 -16.12
N ALA A 556 -41.67 -20.58 -14.97
CA ALA A 556 -40.66 -20.60 -13.93
C ALA A 556 -39.35 -21.28 -14.38
N ILE A 557 -39.44 -22.40 -15.12
CA ILE A 557 -38.28 -23.13 -15.65
C ILE A 557 -37.58 -22.29 -16.73
N LEU A 558 -38.32 -21.71 -17.68
CA LEU A 558 -37.77 -20.84 -18.71
C LEU A 558 -37.15 -19.58 -18.08
N THR A 559 -37.82 -18.94 -17.12
CA THR A 559 -37.27 -17.79 -16.38
C THR A 559 -35.99 -18.13 -15.64
N LYS A 560 -35.90 -19.31 -15.02
CA LYS A 560 -34.65 -19.79 -14.44
C LYS A 560 -33.57 -19.94 -15.52
N ALA A 561 -33.88 -20.55 -16.65
CA ALA A 561 -32.92 -20.76 -17.74
C ALA A 561 -32.42 -19.44 -18.34
N ARG A 562 -33.26 -18.40 -18.44
CA ARG A 562 -32.91 -17.05 -18.90
C ARG A 562 -32.11 -16.22 -17.89
N THR A 563 -32.44 -16.32 -16.60
CA THR A 563 -31.90 -15.42 -15.56
C THR A 563 -30.81 -16.04 -14.69
N GLY A 564 -30.67 -17.36 -14.71
CA GLY A 564 -29.70 -18.06 -13.89
C GLY A 564 -30.00 -18.08 -12.38
N ARG A 565 -31.20 -17.66 -11.98
CA ARG A 565 -31.64 -17.62 -10.58
C ARG A 565 -31.69 -19.01 -9.92
N SER A 566 -31.69 -19.02 -8.58
CA SER A 566 -31.68 -20.28 -7.82
C SER A 566 -33.01 -21.02 -7.94
N TRP A 567 -32.99 -22.36 -7.98
CA TRP A 567 -34.21 -23.17 -7.90
C TRP A 567 -35.05 -22.87 -6.64
N SER A 568 -34.43 -22.36 -5.58
CA SER A 568 -35.15 -21.93 -4.36
C SER A 568 -36.10 -20.75 -4.58
N GLU A 569 -35.90 -19.97 -5.64
CA GLU A 569 -36.77 -18.84 -6.02
C GLU A 569 -37.98 -19.30 -6.84
N PHE A 570 -38.02 -20.58 -7.25
CA PHE A 570 -39.08 -21.19 -8.05
C PHE A 570 -39.58 -22.49 -7.40
N PRO A 571 -40.42 -22.40 -6.35
CA PRO A 571 -40.91 -23.56 -5.61
C PRO A 571 -41.57 -24.61 -6.52
N GLY A 572 -41.20 -25.89 -6.36
CA GLY A 572 -41.76 -27.01 -7.13
C GLY A 572 -41.28 -27.14 -8.59
N ALA A 573 -40.75 -26.07 -9.21
CA ALA A 573 -40.33 -26.10 -10.60
C ALA A 573 -39.16 -27.09 -10.87
N ARG A 574 -38.27 -27.27 -9.89
CA ARG A 574 -37.11 -28.18 -10.01
C ARG A 574 -37.54 -29.65 -10.16
N SER A 575 -38.42 -30.12 -9.29
CA SER A 575 -38.88 -31.51 -9.29
C SER A 575 -39.70 -31.82 -10.54
N ILE A 576 -40.52 -30.85 -10.98
CA ILE A 576 -41.30 -30.96 -12.22
C ILE A 576 -40.39 -31.01 -13.44
N TRP A 577 -39.40 -30.13 -13.53
CA TRP A 577 -38.43 -30.17 -14.62
C TRP A 577 -37.68 -31.51 -14.65
N GLN A 578 -37.21 -32.02 -13.51
CA GLN A 578 -36.55 -33.32 -13.43
C GLN A 578 -37.48 -34.44 -13.93
N LYS A 579 -38.74 -34.45 -13.49
CA LYS A 579 -39.73 -35.43 -13.94
C LYS A 579 -39.96 -35.35 -15.45
N TRP A 580 -40.13 -34.15 -16.00
CA TRP A 580 -40.35 -33.95 -17.44
C TRP A 580 -39.14 -34.36 -18.27
N SER A 581 -37.93 -33.99 -17.85
CA SER A 581 -36.68 -34.39 -18.51
C SER A 581 -36.49 -35.91 -18.48
N THR A 582 -36.77 -36.60 -17.36
CA THR A 582 -36.68 -38.07 -17.30
C THR A 582 -37.72 -38.76 -18.17
N SER A 583 -38.91 -38.18 -18.31
CA SER A 583 -39.99 -38.73 -19.16
C SER A 583 -39.86 -38.42 -20.65
N GLY A 584 -38.90 -37.57 -21.07
CA GLY A 584 -38.80 -37.05 -22.44
C GLY A 584 -39.83 -35.97 -22.80
N MET A 585 -40.70 -35.59 -21.85
CA MET A 585 -41.70 -34.55 -22.04
C MET A 585 -41.05 -33.16 -22.19
N TRP A 586 -39.92 -32.90 -21.51
CA TRP A 586 -39.22 -31.61 -21.63
C TRP A 586 -38.69 -31.38 -23.05
N GLU A 587 -38.12 -32.41 -23.67
CA GLU A 587 -37.68 -32.40 -25.07
C GLU A 587 -38.86 -32.10 -26.01
N GLN A 588 -40.00 -32.77 -25.82
CA GLN A 588 -41.20 -32.54 -26.62
C GLN A 588 -41.72 -31.11 -26.51
N LEU A 589 -41.74 -30.56 -25.29
CA LEU A 589 -42.13 -29.17 -25.05
C LEU A 589 -41.18 -28.22 -25.78
N MET A 590 -39.86 -28.39 -25.65
CA MET A 590 -38.90 -27.48 -26.29
C MET A 590 -38.89 -27.60 -27.82
N CYS A 591 -39.11 -28.79 -28.38
CA CYS A 591 -39.25 -28.97 -29.82
C CYS A 591 -40.47 -28.22 -30.39
N ALA A 592 -41.59 -28.15 -29.67
CA ALA A 592 -42.81 -27.49 -30.12
C ALA A 592 -42.69 -25.95 -30.20
N VAL A 593 -41.65 -25.37 -29.59
CA VAL A 593 -41.40 -23.92 -29.55
C VAL A 593 -39.99 -23.55 -30.03
N ALA A 594 -39.30 -24.47 -30.71
CA ALA A 594 -37.90 -24.27 -31.12
C ALA A 594 -37.71 -23.19 -32.20
N ASP A 595 -38.75 -22.91 -32.98
CA ASP A 595 -38.79 -21.90 -34.05
C ASP A 595 -39.18 -20.50 -33.56
N LEU A 596 -39.62 -20.39 -32.30
CA LEU A 596 -40.04 -19.11 -31.71
C LEU A 596 -38.85 -18.28 -31.23
N PRO A 597 -38.95 -16.94 -31.24
CA PRO A 597 -37.90 -16.07 -30.74
C PRO A 597 -37.58 -16.37 -29.27
N GLY A 598 -36.30 -16.64 -29.02
CA GLY A 598 -35.77 -16.91 -27.70
C GLY A 598 -34.75 -15.87 -27.26
N THR A 599 -34.42 -15.91 -25.99
CA THR A 599 -33.27 -15.20 -25.42
C THR A 599 -32.16 -16.19 -25.15
N PRO A 600 -30.88 -15.81 -25.28
CA PRO A 600 -29.77 -16.67 -24.92
C PRO A 600 -29.92 -17.24 -23.50
N VAL A 601 -29.55 -18.50 -23.32
CA VAL A 601 -29.52 -19.12 -21.99
C VAL A 601 -28.58 -18.35 -21.07
N ALA A 602 -28.94 -18.22 -19.79
CA ALA A 602 -28.12 -17.54 -18.80
C ALA A 602 -26.69 -18.09 -18.79
N THR A 603 -25.74 -17.27 -19.24
CA THR A 603 -24.32 -17.54 -19.21
C THR A 603 -23.68 -16.87 -17.99
N GLY A 604 -22.69 -17.54 -17.42
CA GLY A 604 -21.77 -16.92 -16.47
C GLY A 604 -22.35 -16.48 -15.12
N ALA A 605 -21.59 -15.61 -14.45
CA ALA A 605 -22.03 -14.89 -13.26
C ALA A 605 -22.48 -13.49 -13.68
N PRO A 606 -23.67 -13.02 -13.28
CA PRO A 606 -24.17 -11.71 -13.71
C PRO A 606 -23.18 -10.62 -13.30
N VAL A 607 -22.75 -9.79 -14.25
CA VAL A 607 -21.90 -8.62 -14.02
C VAL A 607 -22.80 -7.42 -13.72
N PRO A 608 -22.56 -6.64 -12.64
CA PRO A 608 -23.36 -5.47 -12.34
C PRO A 608 -23.20 -4.39 -13.43
N PRO A 609 -24.12 -3.42 -13.51
CA PRO A 609 -23.96 -2.31 -14.43
C PRO A 609 -22.73 -1.50 -14.04
N VAL A 610 -21.93 -1.11 -15.03
CA VAL A 610 -20.67 -0.38 -14.83
C VAL A 610 -20.61 0.87 -15.70
N ARG A 611 -19.98 1.91 -15.18
CA ARG A 611 -19.54 3.08 -15.94
C ARG A 611 -18.04 2.96 -16.19
N ILE A 612 -17.62 3.13 -17.43
CA ILE A 612 -16.21 3.13 -17.81
C ILE A 612 -15.84 4.56 -18.15
N GLU A 613 -14.76 5.05 -17.56
CA GLU A 613 -14.16 6.36 -17.79
C GLU A 613 -12.69 6.12 -18.16
N GLY A 614 -12.11 6.99 -18.97
CA GLY A 614 -10.70 6.92 -19.34
C GLY A 614 -10.32 8.08 -20.25
N SER A 615 -9.07 8.07 -20.71
CA SER A 615 -8.57 9.08 -21.64
C SER A 615 -7.76 8.46 -22.78
N VAL A 616 -7.85 9.07 -23.95
CA VAL A 616 -7.14 8.64 -25.16
C VAL A 616 -6.13 9.72 -25.55
N GLY A 617 -4.85 9.34 -25.69
CA GLY A 617 -3.78 10.24 -26.11
C GLY A 617 -2.80 9.58 -27.09
N ALA A 618 -1.79 10.35 -27.52
CA ALA A 618 -0.82 9.97 -28.54
C ALA A 618 0.03 8.69 -28.24
N TRP A 619 0.00 8.18 -27.00
CA TRP A 619 0.82 7.05 -26.54
C TRP A 619 0.24 5.65 -26.90
N LEU A 620 -0.88 5.57 -27.63
CA LEU A 620 -1.46 4.30 -28.11
C LEU A 620 -0.62 3.60 -29.21
N ALA A 621 0.45 4.23 -29.70
CA ALA A 621 1.39 3.58 -30.63
C ALA A 621 2.21 2.46 -29.95
N PRO A 622 2.49 1.33 -30.65
CA PRO A 622 3.39 0.31 -30.14
C PRO A 622 4.81 0.86 -30.05
N ALA A 623 5.53 0.46 -29.01
CA ALA A 623 6.96 0.73 -28.86
C ALA A 623 7.75 -0.23 -29.76
N ASP A 624 7.58 -0.14 -31.08
CA ASP A 624 8.46 -0.82 -32.02
C ASP A 624 9.61 0.13 -32.36
N GLY A 625 10.82 -0.28 -32.00
CA GLY A 625 12.02 0.53 -32.12
C GLY A 625 12.27 0.98 -33.55
N GLN A 626 12.12 2.28 -33.80
CA GLN A 626 12.92 3.01 -34.77
C GLN A 626 12.91 4.52 -34.47
N VAL A 627 14.13 5.04 -34.33
CA VAL A 627 14.58 6.44 -34.43
C VAL A 627 13.88 7.46 -33.52
N ALA A 628 14.58 7.84 -32.45
CA ALA A 628 14.40 9.13 -31.80
C ALA A 628 14.65 10.23 -32.84
N VAL A 629 13.58 10.86 -33.31
CA VAL A 629 13.65 12.19 -33.90
C VAL A 629 13.51 13.16 -32.73
N GLU A 630 14.60 13.86 -32.43
CA GLU A 630 14.61 14.98 -31.49
C GLU A 630 13.71 16.11 -32.01
N SER A 631 13.10 16.83 -31.05
CA SER A 631 12.36 18.09 -31.18
C SER A 631 10.96 18.07 -31.81
N GLU A 632 9.93 18.08 -30.96
CA GLU A 632 8.71 18.90 -31.10
C GLU A 632 8.00 18.98 -29.72
N PRO A 633 7.20 20.05 -29.44
CA PRO A 633 6.67 20.32 -28.12
C PRO A 633 5.62 19.28 -27.70
N SER A 634 5.44 19.12 -26.38
CA SER A 634 4.49 18.18 -25.75
C SER A 634 3.14 18.08 -26.49
N PRO A 635 2.63 16.87 -26.78
CA PRO A 635 1.37 16.71 -27.51
C PRO A 635 0.16 17.21 -26.70
N PRO A 636 -0.89 17.73 -27.37
CA PRO A 636 -2.08 18.28 -26.74
C PRO A 636 -2.88 17.21 -25.97
N GLY A 637 -3.64 17.68 -24.96
CA GLY A 637 -4.15 16.89 -23.84
C GLY A 637 -5.03 15.69 -24.19
N ALA A 638 -5.01 14.67 -23.33
CA ALA A 638 -5.77 13.42 -23.53
C ALA A 638 -7.29 13.66 -23.63
N ALA A 639 -7.94 13.06 -24.62
CA ALA A 639 -9.38 13.17 -24.84
C ALA A 639 -10.13 12.21 -23.89
N PRO A 640 -10.97 12.71 -22.96
CA PRO A 640 -11.70 11.85 -22.04
C PRO A 640 -12.85 11.13 -22.75
N PHE A 641 -13.18 9.91 -22.30
CA PHE A 641 -14.37 9.19 -22.76
C PHE A 641 -15.16 8.61 -21.58
N GLN A 642 -16.46 8.41 -21.80
CA GLN A 642 -17.34 7.76 -20.84
C GLN A 642 -18.28 6.77 -21.56
N LEU A 643 -18.35 5.53 -21.07
CA LEU A 643 -19.26 4.49 -21.55
C LEU A 643 -20.12 3.97 -20.40
N LEU A 644 -21.39 3.66 -20.68
CA LEU A 644 -22.31 3.04 -19.73
C LEU A 644 -22.67 1.63 -20.21
N LEU A 645 -22.45 0.63 -19.35
CA LEU A 645 -22.78 -0.76 -19.63
C LEU A 645 -23.91 -1.23 -18.69
N PRO A 646 -25.13 -1.48 -19.20
CA PRO A 646 -26.29 -1.92 -18.41
C PRO A 646 -26.24 -3.43 -18.11
N SER A 647 -26.57 -3.86 -16.89
CA SER A 647 -26.40 -5.23 -16.33
C SER A 647 -26.44 -6.39 -17.31
#